data_AF-A0A7R7XFT0-F1
#
_entry.id   AF-A0A7R7XFT0-F1
#
_cell.length_a   1.000
_cell.length_b   1.000
_cell.length_c   1.000
_cell.angle_alpha   90.00
_cell.angle_beta   90.00
_cell.angle_gamma   90.00
#
_symmetry.space_group_name_H-M   'P 1'
#
loop_
_entity.id
_entity.type
_entity.pdbx_description
1 polymer ?
#
loop_
_entity_poly.entity_id
_entity_poly.type
_entity_poly.pdbx_seq_one_letter_code
_entity_poly.pdbx_strand_id
1 'polypeptide(L)'
;MDKETAADPETVPYGLPPASDSDKNPLLFINLADLTAAEEVKVISDIHISIKDTDGNGPTASIQVWRPPKSAFLQPLAHQHKYVVKKYFKDSKANLYGFAVLAHRAGYKFIFVADDYMRREIRGKIDPSERVRSESYFGVMIYIEPLIPQDGTQDNDHIRVFARRCPLGKKGNRNILNSRHSVEFLDILEHDWLDIFEQLFNWGVELHDPSREVFTPNTRATTGRDEFKAAAEEALSQSTPLPTELVSQVVDWLYDTDKEVFGIPSLLRERELNIFLLFPSTDNERQNMQSAIQQRVDRYIEQLKKNHEEMRPPRGDNASHAHSGPVLQQDKDTEDHGGDDDDGEDGEELDYPEYPDYTDDSDNGGDDVDSEESNESNESEESEESEESEEDEDSELSGESSDSDSDSDDQSDKQFHARCLRFPKKLTVRLIPWKYDRVASRIDIERYWKLIHARFICPVNFLLSPTGPGDAFLEPDSMPPTPLFGTVYHGGGGFKFISRNNVGRMVRYAMVCHCHMHRAFELQKEIKRDQRLKLPVPETELLYQPEQPLYLASPLRKIDPNHNHHMAVTLVFFMANSLTADQKTEIISEVETPGECEADSGVFPKSCRMIPWKNGDKGTANGSLGDIWKVFCELQEEGCQLPYFFADQQSAIDRTVVIVDKDLISWKYEKAKICEFTSSVGDPNLKGLRYSRIKGREAFSIWEDMNNREIAFEDIFEDEGQIRNYPRTDLRGASRT
;
A
#
# COMPACT_ATOMS: atom_id res chain seq x y z
N MET A 1 -25.58 -61.39 -4.65
CA MET A 1 -26.41 -60.16 -4.80
C MET A 1 -26.12 -59.36 -3.57
N ASP A 2 -24.95 -58.76 -3.59
CA ASP A 2 -24.41 -58.06 -2.44
C ASP A 2 -24.95 -56.64 -2.53
N LYS A 3 -25.68 -56.23 -1.49
CA LYS A 3 -26.08 -54.83 -1.35
C LYS A 3 -24.81 -54.07 -1.01
N GLU A 4 -24.23 -53.48 -2.03
CA GLU A 4 -23.24 -52.42 -1.89
C GLU A 4 -23.85 -51.34 -1.00
N THR A 5 -23.40 -51.28 0.25
CA THR A 5 -23.77 -50.23 1.20
C THR A 5 -23.17 -48.94 0.67
N ALA A 6 -24.00 -48.16 -0.02
CA ALA A 6 -23.68 -46.77 -0.33
C ALA A 6 -23.25 -46.10 0.98
N ALA A 7 -22.04 -45.53 0.98
CA ALA A 7 -21.56 -44.76 2.11
C ALA A 7 -22.56 -43.64 2.40
N ASP A 8 -22.85 -43.38 3.67
CA ASP A 8 -23.62 -42.19 4.04
C ASP A 8 -22.91 -40.97 3.44
N PRO A 9 -23.63 -40.05 2.77
CA PRO A 9 -23.02 -38.88 2.15
C PRO A 9 -22.28 -38.10 3.23
N GLU A 10 -20.96 -37.92 3.06
CA GLU A 10 -20.13 -37.25 4.04
C GLU A 10 -20.76 -35.91 4.42
N THR A 11 -21.11 -35.77 5.70
CA THR A 11 -21.74 -34.55 6.19
C THR A 11 -20.73 -33.42 6.11
N VAL A 12 -20.85 -32.60 5.06
CA VAL A 12 -19.97 -31.47 4.80
C VAL A 12 -19.83 -30.60 6.05
N PRO A 13 -18.61 -30.17 6.42
CA PRO A 13 -18.37 -29.41 7.63
C PRO A 13 -19.30 -28.20 7.78
N TYR A 14 -19.65 -27.88 9.04
CA TYR A 14 -20.41 -26.68 9.41
C TYR A 14 -21.83 -26.56 8.82
N GLY A 15 -22.42 -27.66 8.35
CA GLY A 15 -23.79 -27.68 7.82
C GLY A 15 -23.94 -26.91 6.50
N LEU A 16 -22.85 -26.79 5.75
CA LEU A 16 -22.85 -26.32 4.37
C LEU A 16 -23.61 -27.34 3.49
N PRO A 17 -24.67 -26.96 2.76
CA PRO A 17 -25.36 -27.91 1.89
C PRO A 17 -24.48 -28.29 0.68
N PRO A 18 -24.54 -29.55 0.19
CA PRO A 18 -23.81 -29.96 -1.00
C PRO A 18 -24.39 -29.30 -2.26
N ALA A 19 -23.52 -29.02 -3.23
CA ALA A 19 -23.92 -28.62 -4.57
C ALA A 19 -24.81 -29.69 -5.21
N SER A 20 -25.82 -29.27 -5.98
CA SER A 20 -26.73 -30.20 -6.65
C SER A 20 -26.15 -30.67 -7.99
N ASP A 21 -25.94 -31.99 -8.13
CA ASP A 21 -25.33 -32.62 -9.32
C ASP A 21 -26.05 -32.31 -10.66
N SER A 22 -27.31 -31.88 -10.61
CA SER A 22 -28.09 -31.49 -11.79
C SER A 22 -27.69 -30.14 -12.39
N ASP A 23 -27.04 -29.28 -11.60
CA ASP A 23 -26.96 -27.86 -11.91
C ASP A 23 -25.60 -27.52 -12.53
N LYS A 24 -25.61 -26.98 -13.75
CA LYS A 24 -24.36 -26.75 -14.50
C LYS A 24 -23.44 -25.68 -13.87
N ASN A 25 -23.97 -24.81 -13.00
CA ASN A 25 -23.24 -23.80 -12.23
C ASN A 25 -24.07 -23.43 -10.97
N PRO A 26 -23.97 -24.18 -9.87
CA PRO A 26 -24.65 -23.83 -8.62
C PRO A 26 -23.94 -22.64 -7.95
N LEU A 27 -24.73 -21.68 -7.44
CA LEU A 27 -24.26 -20.50 -6.71
C LEU A 27 -24.59 -20.67 -5.22
N LEU A 28 -23.58 -20.52 -4.37
CA LEU A 28 -23.76 -20.50 -2.92
C LEU A 28 -23.98 -19.07 -2.42
N PHE A 29 -25.15 -18.77 -1.86
CA PHE A 29 -25.40 -17.50 -1.17
C PHE A 29 -25.07 -17.61 0.32
N ILE A 30 -24.11 -16.82 0.81
CA ILE A 30 -23.68 -16.82 2.23
C ILE A 30 -24.19 -15.56 2.93
N ASN A 31 -25.07 -15.73 3.91
CA ASN A 31 -25.60 -14.64 4.73
C ASN A 31 -24.74 -14.44 6.00
N LEU A 32 -23.62 -13.69 5.88
CA LEU A 32 -22.79 -13.31 7.04
C LEU A 32 -23.38 -12.13 7.82
N ALA A 33 -24.13 -11.28 7.12
CA ALA A 33 -24.67 -10.04 7.65
C ALA A 33 -25.85 -10.20 8.63
N ASP A 34 -26.37 -11.41 8.83
CA ASP A 34 -27.64 -11.62 9.55
C ASP A 34 -28.80 -10.81 8.91
N LEU A 35 -28.93 -10.88 7.58
CA LEU A 35 -30.06 -10.30 6.85
C LEU A 35 -31.39 -10.93 7.32
N THR A 36 -32.45 -10.11 7.40
CA THR A 36 -33.82 -10.62 7.62
C THR A 36 -34.30 -11.41 6.39
N ALA A 37 -35.28 -12.29 6.58
CA ALA A 37 -35.83 -13.09 5.48
C ALA A 37 -36.34 -12.24 4.30
N ALA A 38 -36.90 -11.05 4.55
CA ALA A 38 -37.34 -10.13 3.50
C ALA A 38 -36.17 -9.48 2.73
N GLU A 39 -35.11 -9.09 3.44
CA GLU A 39 -33.88 -8.58 2.82
C GLU A 39 -33.20 -9.68 1.99
N GLU A 40 -33.12 -10.89 2.53
CA GLU A 40 -32.51 -12.05 1.86
C GLU A 40 -33.26 -12.43 0.57
N VAL A 41 -34.60 -12.53 0.60
CA VAL A 41 -35.42 -12.81 -0.59
C VAL A 41 -35.24 -11.73 -1.66
N LYS A 42 -35.11 -10.45 -1.26
CA LYS A 42 -34.79 -9.36 -2.19
C LYS A 42 -33.41 -9.58 -2.84
N VAL A 43 -32.38 -9.87 -2.04
CA VAL A 43 -31.01 -10.10 -2.55
C VAL A 43 -30.97 -11.28 -3.52
N ILE A 44 -31.58 -12.41 -3.19
CA ILE A 44 -31.65 -13.59 -4.07
C ILE A 44 -32.41 -13.27 -5.37
N SER A 45 -33.48 -12.49 -5.31
CA SER A 45 -34.21 -12.01 -6.49
C SER A 45 -33.33 -11.13 -7.40
N ASP A 46 -32.58 -10.19 -6.81
CA ASP A 46 -31.70 -9.30 -7.58
C ASP A 46 -30.52 -10.07 -8.18
N ILE A 47 -29.97 -11.08 -7.48
CA ILE A 47 -28.97 -12.01 -8.03
C ILE A 47 -29.53 -12.78 -9.23
N HIS A 48 -30.74 -13.35 -9.13
CA HIS A 48 -31.39 -14.03 -10.26
C HIS A 48 -31.64 -13.13 -11.48
N ILE A 49 -31.79 -11.81 -11.28
CA ILE A 49 -31.86 -10.83 -12.37
C ILE A 49 -30.46 -10.61 -12.95
N SER A 50 -29.45 -10.39 -12.11
CA SER A 50 -28.05 -10.16 -12.52
C SER A 50 -27.36 -11.36 -13.17
N ILE A 51 -27.85 -12.59 -13.01
CA ILE A 51 -27.30 -13.79 -13.67
C ILE A 51 -27.84 -13.96 -15.10
N LYS A 52 -29.01 -13.42 -15.42
CA LYS A 52 -29.57 -13.54 -16.77
C LYS A 52 -28.79 -12.67 -17.75
N ASP A 53 -28.43 -13.26 -18.88
CA ASP A 53 -27.89 -12.54 -20.02
C ASP A 53 -28.88 -11.47 -20.53
N THR A 54 -28.36 -10.50 -21.30
CA THR A 54 -29.13 -9.42 -21.94
C THR A 54 -30.33 -9.94 -22.73
N ASP A 55 -30.21 -11.14 -23.28
CA ASP A 55 -31.18 -11.76 -24.18
C ASP A 55 -32.17 -12.67 -23.44
N GLY A 56 -32.09 -12.74 -22.11
CA GLY A 56 -32.92 -13.59 -21.26
C GLY A 56 -32.61 -15.10 -21.31
N ASN A 57 -31.71 -15.53 -22.20
CA ASN A 57 -31.33 -16.92 -22.44
C ASN A 57 -30.24 -17.48 -21.51
N GLY A 58 -29.76 -16.69 -20.54
CA GLY A 58 -28.71 -17.11 -19.61
C GLY A 58 -29.12 -18.32 -18.75
N PRO A 59 -28.17 -19.18 -18.36
CA PRO A 59 -28.48 -20.37 -17.57
C PRO A 59 -29.09 -19.98 -16.23
N THR A 60 -30.20 -20.62 -15.87
CA THR A 60 -30.80 -20.49 -14.53
C THR A 60 -29.86 -21.12 -13.50
N ALA A 61 -28.98 -20.33 -12.91
CA ALA A 61 -28.18 -20.76 -11.78
C ALA A 61 -29.09 -21.03 -10.57
N SER A 62 -28.94 -22.22 -10.00
CA SER A 62 -29.56 -22.61 -8.74
C SER A 62 -28.84 -21.90 -7.60
N ILE A 63 -29.59 -21.19 -6.75
CA ILE A 63 -29.04 -20.44 -5.62
C ILE A 63 -29.39 -21.18 -4.33
N GLN A 64 -28.36 -21.72 -3.67
CA GLN A 64 -28.51 -22.34 -2.35
C GLN A 64 -28.10 -21.36 -1.25
N VAL A 65 -28.88 -21.27 -0.17
CA VAL A 65 -28.59 -20.38 0.95
C VAL A 65 -27.88 -21.12 2.08
N TRP A 66 -26.69 -20.65 2.45
CA TRP A 66 -25.99 -21.07 3.66
C TRP A 66 -25.92 -19.93 4.68
N ARG A 67 -26.10 -20.31 5.94
CA ARG A 67 -25.97 -19.45 7.12
C ARG A 67 -24.92 -20.08 8.03
N PRO A 68 -23.64 -19.70 7.91
CA PRO A 68 -22.59 -20.26 8.75
C PRO A 68 -22.99 -20.09 10.22
N PRO A 69 -22.97 -21.15 11.05
CA PRO A 69 -23.23 -21.00 12.47
C PRO A 69 -22.16 -20.08 13.08
N LYS A 70 -22.47 -19.46 14.23
CA LYS A 70 -21.55 -18.50 14.87
C LYS A 70 -20.18 -19.07 15.29
N SER A 71 -20.03 -20.40 15.22
CA SER A 71 -18.80 -21.16 15.46
C SER A 71 -18.08 -21.63 14.17
N ALA A 72 -18.65 -21.39 12.98
CA ALA A 72 -18.06 -21.77 11.68
C ALA A 72 -17.20 -20.68 11.02
N PHE A 73 -17.11 -19.50 11.64
CA PHE A 73 -15.93 -18.66 11.42
C PHE A 73 -14.70 -19.50 11.82
N LEU A 74 -13.56 -19.36 11.14
CA LEU A 74 -12.32 -20.11 11.40
C LEU A 74 -11.65 -19.66 12.72
N GLN A 75 -12.42 -19.70 13.81
CA GLN A 75 -12.38 -18.96 15.07
C GLN A 75 -11.92 -17.48 14.99
N PRO A 76 -12.56 -16.56 15.73
CA PRO A 76 -11.99 -15.23 15.93
C PRO A 76 -10.60 -15.35 16.57
N LEU A 77 -9.61 -14.59 16.12
CA LEU A 77 -8.29 -14.42 16.78
C LEU A 77 -8.48 -13.75 18.15
N ALA A 78 -8.95 -14.49 19.14
CA ALA A 78 -9.73 -13.90 20.22
C ALA A 78 -8.90 -13.67 21.49
N HIS A 79 -8.96 -12.43 21.99
CA HIS A 79 -8.49 -11.99 23.31
C HIS A 79 -6.96 -11.92 23.51
N GLN A 80 -6.38 -10.73 23.23
CA GLN A 80 -5.41 -10.16 24.20
C GLN A 80 -5.17 -8.64 24.11
N HIS A 81 -5.36 -7.99 22.95
CA HIS A 81 -5.23 -6.52 22.86
C HIS A 81 -6.42 -5.78 23.48
N LYS A 82 -6.39 -5.66 24.81
CA LYS A 82 -7.41 -5.04 25.67
C LYS A 82 -7.69 -3.55 25.39
N TYR A 83 -6.88 -2.91 24.54
CA TYR A 83 -6.92 -1.48 24.24
C TYR A 83 -7.14 -1.14 22.76
N VAL A 84 -7.03 -2.11 21.84
CA VAL A 84 -7.34 -1.90 20.42
C VAL A 84 -8.64 -2.62 20.11
N VAL A 85 -9.69 -1.86 19.80
CA VAL A 85 -10.97 -2.41 19.35
C VAL A 85 -10.84 -2.87 17.89
N LYS A 86 -10.03 -3.92 17.67
CA LYS A 86 -10.03 -4.69 16.43
C LYS A 86 -11.45 -5.24 16.25
N LYS A 87 -12.27 -4.57 15.44
CA LYS A 87 -13.57 -5.09 15.04
C LYS A 87 -13.29 -6.33 14.20
N TYR A 88 -13.58 -7.50 14.72
CA TYR A 88 -13.50 -8.73 13.93
C TYR A 88 -14.52 -8.67 12.82
N PHE A 89 -14.03 -8.79 11.58
CA PHE A 89 -14.85 -8.77 10.39
C PHE A 89 -15.19 -10.22 10.01
N LYS A 90 -16.48 -10.58 10.05
CA LYS A 90 -16.94 -11.92 9.61
C LYS A 90 -16.57 -12.16 8.14
N ASP A 91 -16.56 -11.08 7.38
CA ASP A 91 -16.21 -10.88 5.98
C ASP A 91 -14.71 -10.61 5.76
N SER A 92 -13.84 -10.96 6.72
CA SER A 92 -12.39 -10.85 6.57
C SER A 92 -11.85 -11.68 5.39
N LYS A 93 -10.78 -11.21 4.75
CA LYS A 93 -10.20 -11.91 3.58
C LYS A 93 -9.80 -13.35 3.89
N ALA A 94 -9.31 -13.62 5.10
CA ALA A 94 -9.05 -14.98 5.60
C ALA A 94 -10.33 -15.84 5.68
N ASN A 95 -11.42 -15.30 6.22
CA ASN A 95 -12.70 -16.01 6.30
C ASN A 95 -13.30 -16.24 4.90
N LEU A 96 -13.24 -15.25 4.00
CA LEU A 96 -13.70 -15.38 2.61
C LEU A 96 -12.94 -16.49 1.86
N TYR A 97 -11.63 -16.58 2.03
CA TYR A 97 -10.83 -17.70 1.50
C TYR A 97 -11.23 -19.04 2.12
N GLY A 98 -11.41 -19.10 3.45
CA GLY A 98 -11.87 -20.30 4.15
C GLY A 98 -13.25 -20.79 3.67
N PHE A 99 -14.19 -19.87 3.45
CA PHE A 99 -15.49 -20.19 2.85
C PHE A 99 -15.36 -20.67 1.41
N ALA A 100 -14.40 -20.13 0.63
CA ALA A 100 -14.11 -20.62 -0.71
C ALA A 100 -13.65 -22.08 -0.70
N VAL A 101 -12.68 -22.42 0.15
CA VAL A 101 -12.20 -23.80 0.30
C VAL A 101 -13.34 -24.76 0.69
N LEU A 102 -14.14 -24.41 1.70
CA LEU A 102 -15.29 -25.23 2.13
C LEU A 102 -16.34 -25.40 1.03
N ALA A 103 -16.70 -24.32 0.33
CA ALA A 103 -17.64 -24.35 -0.79
C ALA A 103 -17.11 -25.19 -1.96
N HIS A 104 -15.82 -25.12 -2.26
CA HIS A 104 -15.20 -25.95 -3.30
C HIS A 104 -15.24 -27.44 -2.94
N ARG A 105 -14.95 -27.80 -1.68
CA ARG A 105 -15.12 -29.19 -1.18
C ARG A 105 -16.58 -29.66 -1.31
N ALA A 106 -17.54 -28.76 -1.16
CA ALA A 106 -18.97 -29.05 -1.35
C ALA A 106 -19.45 -28.97 -2.82
N GLY A 107 -18.57 -28.74 -3.80
CA GLY A 107 -18.87 -28.75 -5.23
C GLY A 107 -19.26 -27.39 -5.86
N TYR A 108 -19.19 -26.27 -5.12
CA TYR A 108 -19.47 -24.95 -5.66
C TYR A 108 -18.24 -24.31 -6.31
N LYS A 109 -18.47 -23.55 -7.39
CA LYS A 109 -17.46 -22.71 -8.07
C LYS A 109 -17.70 -21.22 -7.92
N PHE A 110 -18.92 -20.84 -7.52
CA PHE A 110 -19.35 -19.46 -7.35
C PHE A 110 -20.00 -19.31 -5.99
N ILE A 111 -19.67 -18.21 -5.30
CA ILE A 111 -20.23 -17.85 -4.01
C ILE A 111 -20.60 -16.38 -4.07
N PHE A 112 -21.74 -16.01 -3.51
CA PHE A 112 -22.11 -14.62 -3.29
C PHE A 112 -22.31 -14.37 -1.79
N VAL A 113 -21.50 -13.49 -1.23
CA VAL A 113 -21.46 -13.20 0.21
C VAL A 113 -22.16 -11.87 0.51
N ALA A 114 -23.18 -11.94 1.35
CA ALA A 114 -23.84 -10.78 1.94
C ALA A 114 -23.18 -10.45 3.29
N ASP A 115 -22.56 -9.28 3.38
CA ASP A 115 -21.77 -8.83 4.52
C ASP A 115 -22.33 -7.57 5.22
N ASP A 116 -21.62 -7.13 6.26
CA ASP A 116 -22.00 -6.00 7.10
C ASP A 116 -22.00 -4.64 6.35
N TYR A 117 -21.36 -4.56 5.18
CA TYR A 117 -21.45 -3.41 4.28
C TYR A 117 -22.76 -3.46 3.49
N MET A 118 -23.08 -4.58 2.82
CA MET A 118 -24.34 -4.76 2.08
C MET A 118 -25.56 -4.45 2.96
N ARG A 119 -25.57 -4.95 4.20
CA ARG A 119 -26.66 -4.70 5.15
C ARG A 119 -26.84 -3.22 5.50
N ARG A 120 -25.75 -2.44 5.54
CA ARG A 120 -25.83 -0.98 5.74
C ARG A 120 -26.47 -0.30 4.52
N GLU A 121 -26.14 -0.72 3.31
CA GLU A 121 -26.76 -0.20 2.08
C GLU A 121 -28.24 -0.52 1.99
N ILE A 122 -28.62 -1.80 2.14
CA ILE A 122 -30.01 -2.25 2.08
C ILE A 122 -30.89 -1.51 3.11
N ARG A 123 -30.35 -1.21 4.29
CA ARG A 123 -31.04 -0.49 5.37
C ARG A 123 -30.92 1.04 5.28
N GLY A 124 -30.27 1.58 4.24
CA GLY A 124 -30.02 3.02 4.10
C GLY A 124 -29.17 3.64 5.21
N LYS A 125 -28.38 2.82 5.93
CA LYS A 125 -27.49 3.23 7.03
C LYS A 125 -26.07 3.58 6.59
N ILE A 126 -25.82 3.58 5.28
CA ILE A 126 -24.64 4.20 4.68
C ILE A 126 -24.77 5.72 4.78
N ASP A 127 -23.66 6.34 5.18
CA ASP A 127 -23.50 7.78 5.34
C ASP A 127 -23.83 8.50 4.02
N PRO A 128 -24.65 9.57 4.03
CA PRO A 128 -24.85 10.42 2.86
C PRO A 128 -23.56 10.86 2.14
N SER A 129 -22.42 11.03 2.81
CA SER A 129 -21.15 11.37 2.14
C SER A 129 -20.62 10.24 1.25
N GLU A 130 -20.87 8.99 1.62
CA GLU A 130 -20.50 7.78 0.86
C GLU A 130 -21.47 7.54 -0.33
N ARG A 131 -22.60 8.27 -0.43
CA ARG A 131 -23.65 8.01 -1.44
C ARG A 131 -23.41 8.68 -2.79
N VAL A 132 -22.44 8.16 -3.54
CA VAL A 132 -22.39 8.41 -4.99
C VAL A 132 -23.45 7.55 -5.72
N ARG A 133 -24.69 8.05 -5.73
CA ARG A 133 -25.75 7.84 -6.76
C ARG A 133 -26.33 6.44 -7.04
N SER A 134 -26.13 5.43 -6.20
CA SER A 134 -26.56 4.06 -6.53
C SER A 134 -27.99 3.67 -6.08
N GLU A 135 -28.84 3.26 -7.04
CA GLU A 135 -30.01 2.37 -6.82
C GLU A 135 -29.60 0.90 -6.55
N SER A 136 -28.29 0.66 -6.51
CA SER A 136 -27.63 -0.63 -6.36
C SER A 136 -26.99 -0.75 -4.98
N TYR A 137 -26.75 -1.98 -4.55
CA TYR A 137 -26.00 -2.33 -3.33
C TYR A 137 -25.02 -3.46 -3.67
N PHE A 138 -23.93 -3.59 -2.93
CA PHE A 138 -22.79 -4.40 -3.34
C PHE A 138 -22.55 -5.58 -2.41
N GLY A 139 -22.49 -6.79 -2.97
CA GLY A 139 -22.01 -7.99 -2.27
C GLY A 139 -20.66 -8.45 -2.79
N VAL A 140 -20.02 -9.36 -2.07
CA VAL A 140 -18.76 -9.96 -2.51
C VAL A 140 -19.07 -11.23 -3.32
N MET A 141 -18.79 -11.19 -4.61
CA MET A 141 -18.74 -12.39 -5.45
C MET A 141 -17.37 -13.04 -5.25
N ILE A 142 -17.36 -14.34 -4.99
CA ILE A 142 -16.16 -15.18 -4.97
C ILE A 142 -16.28 -16.21 -6.08
N TYR A 143 -15.22 -16.37 -6.85
CA TYR A 143 -15.11 -17.33 -7.94
C TYR A 143 -13.90 -18.24 -7.70
N ILE A 144 -14.04 -19.53 -7.97
CA ILE A 144 -13.04 -20.55 -7.66
C ILE A 144 -12.69 -21.31 -8.93
N GLU A 145 -11.40 -21.28 -9.29
CA GLU A 145 -10.86 -22.00 -10.44
C GLU A 145 -10.01 -23.17 -9.96
N PRO A 146 -10.24 -24.40 -10.44
CA PRO A 146 -9.24 -25.46 -10.31
C PRO A 146 -8.05 -25.11 -11.19
N LEU A 147 -6.85 -25.08 -10.61
CA LEU A 147 -5.61 -24.89 -11.37
C LEU A 147 -5.22 -26.26 -11.96
N ILE A 148 -5.29 -26.39 -13.28
CA ILE A 148 -4.80 -27.58 -13.98
C ILE A 148 -3.29 -27.40 -14.17
N PRO A 149 -2.42 -28.27 -13.60
CA PRO A 149 -0.98 -28.18 -13.80
C PRO A 149 -0.63 -28.31 -15.29
N GLN A 150 0.29 -27.46 -15.78
CA GLN A 150 0.71 -27.47 -17.19
C GLN A 150 1.33 -28.83 -17.60
N ASP A 151 1.96 -29.52 -16.65
CA ASP A 151 2.59 -30.83 -16.85
C ASP A 151 1.60 -32.00 -16.95
N GLY A 152 0.29 -31.75 -16.83
CA GLY A 152 -0.76 -32.77 -16.88
C GLY A 152 -0.75 -33.76 -15.71
N THR A 153 0.08 -33.51 -14.69
CA THR A 153 0.13 -34.28 -13.45
C THR A 153 -1.18 -34.09 -12.69
N GLN A 154 -1.81 -35.21 -12.30
CA GLN A 154 -3.17 -35.25 -11.73
C GLN A 154 -3.28 -34.75 -10.27
N ASP A 155 -2.36 -33.89 -9.82
CA ASP A 155 -2.45 -33.27 -8.50
C ASP A 155 -3.49 -32.13 -8.52
N ASN A 156 -4.75 -32.54 -8.62
CA ASN A 156 -5.93 -31.71 -8.90
C ASN A 156 -6.33 -30.80 -7.72
N ASP A 157 -5.50 -30.72 -6.68
CA ASP A 157 -5.86 -30.07 -5.42
C ASP A 157 -5.60 -28.57 -5.41
N HIS A 158 -4.89 -28.01 -6.39
CA HIS A 158 -4.67 -26.58 -6.50
C HIS A 158 -5.92 -25.80 -6.94
N ILE A 159 -6.19 -24.67 -6.29
CA ILE A 159 -7.28 -23.74 -6.64
C ILE A 159 -6.82 -22.29 -6.67
N ARG A 160 -7.44 -21.46 -7.51
CA ARG A 160 -7.37 -20.00 -7.42
C ARG A 160 -8.69 -19.49 -6.90
N VAL A 161 -8.66 -18.53 -5.98
CA VAL A 161 -9.86 -17.95 -5.37
C VAL A 161 -9.84 -16.46 -5.67
N PHE A 162 -10.82 -15.95 -6.42
CA PHE A 162 -10.94 -14.53 -6.72
C PHE A 162 -12.13 -13.95 -5.98
N ALA A 163 -11.97 -12.78 -5.35
CA ALA A 163 -13.06 -12.08 -4.68
C ALA A 163 -13.18 -10.63 -5.17
N ARG A 164 -14.41 -10.19 -5.44
CA ARG A 164 -14.75 -8.91 -6.09
C ARG A 164 -16.05 -8.36 -5.51
N ARG A 165 -16.24 -7.03 -5.43
CA ARG A 165 -17.61 -6.48 -5.24
C ARG A 165 -18.36 -6.50 -6.56
N CYS A 166 -19.59 -7.01 -6.51
CA CYS A 166 -20.53 -6.92 -7.61
C CYS A 166 -21.72 -6.04 -7.19
N PRO A 167 -22.05 -4.97 -7.94
CA PRO A 167 -23.27 -4.20 -7.73
C PRO A 167 -24.48 -5.04 -8.14
N LEU A 168 -25.44 -5.17 -7.24
CA LEU A 168 -26.77 -5.73 -7.47
C LEU A 168 -27.82 -4.62 -7.51
N GLY A 169 -28.84 -4.77 -8.37
CA GLY A 169 -29.96 -3.83 -8.49
C GLY A 169 -30.18 -3.41 -9.95
N LYS A 170 -31.04 -2.39 -10.16
CA LYS A 170 -31.49 -1.98 -11.51
C LYS A 170 -30.37 -1.57 -12.47
N LYS A 171 -29.26 -1.05 -11.92
CA LYS A 171 -28.04 -0.63 -12.65
C LYS A 171 -26.85 -1.54 -12.35
N GLY A 172 -27.08 -2.69 -11.73
CA GLY A 172 -26.04 -3.68 -11.45
C GLY A 172 -25.51 -4.33 -12.73
N ASN A 173 -24.37 -5.01 -12.61
CA ASN A 173 -23.79 -5.72 -13.74
C ASN A 173 -24.76 -6.81 -14.22
N ARG A 174 -24.95 -6.87 -15.55
CA ARG A 174 -25.59 -8.01 -16.22
C ARG A 174 -24.55 -9.11 -16.41
N ASN A 175 -24.97 -10.34 -16.16
CA ASN A 175 -24.13 -11.52 -16.08
C ASN A 175 -22.92 -11.39 -15.12
N ILE A 176 -23.22 -11.38 -13.82
CA ILE A 176 -22.22 -11.43 -12.74
C ILE A 176 -21.37 -12.72 -12.70
N LEU A 177 -21.66 -13.73 -13.53
CA LEU A 177 -20.87 -14.97 -13.64
C LEU A 177 -19.82 -14.90 -14.75
N ASN A 178 -20.07 -14.13 -15.82
CA ASN A 178 -19.14 -13.90 -16.93
C ASN A 178 -18.12 -12.79 -16.65
N SER A 179 -18.15 -12.17 -15.46
CA SER A 179 -17.25 -11.09 -15.06
C SER A 179 -15.81 -11.57 -14.75
N ARG A 180 -15.29 -12.51 -15.56
CA ARG A 180 -13.96 -13.14 -15.45
C ARG A 180 -12.88 -12.23 -16.03
N HIS A 181 -12.54 -11.19 -15.27
CA HIS A 181 -11.29 -10.48 -15.45
C HIS A 181 -10.47 -10.72 -14.19
N SER A 182 -9.63 -11.76 -14.21
CA SER A 182 -8.47 -11.78 -13.32
C SER A 182 -7.57 -10.66 -13.81
N VAL A 183 -7.53 -9.56 -13.07
CA VAL A 183 -6.58 -8.50 -13.38
C VAL A 183 -5.18 -9.02 -13.13
N GLU A 184 -4.33 -8.88 -14.14
CA GLU A 184 -2.92 -9.19 -13.99
C GLU A 184 -2.27 -8.12 -13.14
N PHE A 185 -1.22 -8.47 -12.40
CA PHE A 185 -0.53 -7.52 -11.52
C PHE A 185 -0.03 -6.26 -12.25
N LEU A 186 0.12 -6.34 -13.56
CA LEU A 186 0.47 -5.23 -14.44
C LEU A 186 -0.66 -4.22 -14.65
N ASP A 187 -1.92 -4.65 -14.84
CA ASP A 187 -3.05 -3.72 -14.97
C ASP A 187 -3.16 -2.84 -13.70
N ILE A 188 -2.81 -3.42 -12.53
CA ILE A 188 -2.73 -2.76 -11.22
C ILE A 188 -1.63 -1.70 -11.16
N LEU A 189 -0.56 -1.83 -11.94
CA LEU A 189 0.53 -0.85 -11.96
C LEU A 189 0.32 0.22 -13.03
N GLU A 190 -0.33 -0.10 -14.14
CA GLU A 190 -0.42 0.75 -15.33
C GLU A 190 -1.39 1.93 -15.28
N HIS A 191 -2.40 1.87 -14.43
CA HIS A 191 -3.41 2.91 -14.30
C HIS A 191 -3.01 3.97 -13.24
N ASP A 192 -3.81 5.03 -13.08
CA ASP A 192 -3.64 6.00 -11.98
C ASP A 192 -4.02 5.34 -10.63
N TRP A 193 -3.17 5.52 -9.62
CA TRP A 193 -3.19 4.79 -8.36
C TRP A 193 -4.45 5.04 -7.50
N LEU A 194 -5.12 6.17 -7.68
CA LEU A 194 -6.46 6.41 -7.10
C LEU A 194 -7.51 5.53 -7.77
N ASP A 195 -7.52 5.56 -9.10
CA ASP A 195 -8.48 4.86 -9.93
C ASP A 195 -8.30 3.34 -9.72
N ILE A 196 -7.06 2.87 -9.63
CA ILE A 196 -6.68 1.49 -9.27
C ILE A 196 -7.34 1.02 -7.98
N PHE A 197 -7.54 1.86 -6.96
CA PHE A 197 -8.23 1.39 -5.75
C PHE A 197 -9.66 0.97 -6.09
N GLU A 198 -10.49 1.84 -6.66
CA GLU A 198 -11.86 1.49 -7.03
C GLU A 198 -11.93 0.46 -8.17
N GLN A 199 -11.01 0.54 -9.13
CA GLN A 199 -10.91 -0.36 -10.27
C GLN A 199 -10.50 -1.78 -9.86
N LEU A 200 -9.49 -1.99 -9.01
CA LEU A 200 -9.14 -3.31 -8.43
C LEU A 200 -10.35 -4.00 -7.81
N PHE A 201 -11.19 -3.27 -7.10
CA PHE A 201 -12.39 -3.84 -6.50
C PHE A 201 -13.52 -4.10 -7.49
N ASN A 202 -13.54 -3.36 -8.59
CA ASN A 202 -14.37 -3.59 -9.77
C ASN A 202 -13.75 -4.62 -10.74
N TRP A 203 -12.53 -5.09 -10.52
CA TRP A 203 -11.86 -6.10 -11.34
C TRP A 203 -11.89 -7.45 -10.62
N GLY A 204 -11.38 -7.48 -9.39
CA GLY A 204 -11.30 -8.66 -8.52
C GLY A 204 -9.88 -8.82 -7.98
N VAL A 205 -9.77 -9.43 -6.79
CA VAL A 205 -8.50 -9.68 -6.11
C VAL A 205 -8.36 -11.17 -5.86
N GLU A 206 -7.20 -11.74 -6.19
CA GLU A 206 -6.88 -13.12 -5.83
C GLU A 206 -6.65 -13.24 -4.31
N LEU A 207 -7.33 -14.19 -3.70
CA LEU A 207 -7.23 -14.56 -2.29
C LEU A 207 -6.31 -15.77 -2.16
N HIS A 208 -5.33 -15.64 -1.28
CA HIS A 208 -4.41 -16.69 -0.88
C HIS A 208 -4.70 -17.16 0.55
N ASP A 209 -4.35 -18.41 0.87
CA ASP A 209 -4.39 -18.88 2.24
C ASP A 209 -3.39 -18.07 3.07
N PRO A 210 -3.84 -17.26 4.04
CA PRO A 210 -2.95 -16.39 4.79
C PRO A 210 -2.03 -17.18 5.71
N SER A 211 -2.37 -18.44 6.01
CA SER A 211 -1.64 -19.36 6.88
C SER A 211 -0.53 -20.13 6.14
N ARG A 212 -0.53 -20.12 4.81
CA ARG A 212 0.52 -20.72 3.97
C ARG A 212 1.64 -19.72 3.69
N GLU A 213 2.79 -20.23 3.23
CA GLU A 213 3.92 -19.43 2.76
C GLU A 213 3.58 -18.69 1.45
N VAL A 214 4.28 -17.59 1.18
CA VAL A 214 4.14 -16.81 -0.07
C VAL A 214 4.56 -17.63 -1.30
N PHE A 215 3.87 -17.44 -2.41
CA PHE A 215 4.05 -18.20 -3.66
C PHE A 215 3.82 -19.72 -3.54
N THR A 216 3.37 -20.23 -2.39
CA THR A 216 2.83 -21.59 -2.29
C THR A 216 1.41 -21.59 -2.86
N PRO A 217 1.08 -22.52 -3.78
CA PRO A 217 -0.27 -22.69 -4.26
C PRO A 217 -1.28 -22.92 -3.12
N ASN A 218 -2.45 -22.33 -3.29
CA ASN A 218 -3.64 -22.64 -2.51
C ASN A 218 -4.12 -24.06 -2.82
N THR A 219 -4.50 -24.85 -1.81
CA THR A 219 -5.15 -26.16 -2.03
C THR A 219 -6.61 -26.16 -1.59
N ARG A 220 -7.41 -27.03 -2.22
CA ARG A 220 -8.80 -27.34 -1.83
C ARG A 220 -8.89 -28.32 -0.66
N ALA A 221 -7.89 -29.18 -0.47
CA ALA A 221 -7.95 -30.27 0.50
C ALA A 221 -7.91 -29.76 1.95
N THR A 222 -7.01 -28.82 2.24
CA THR A 222 -6.71 -28.33 3.59
C THR A 222 -6.31 -26.86 3.53
N THR A 223 -6.84 -26.03 4.43
CA THR A 223 -6.22 -24.73 4.70
C THR A 223 -4.90 -24.94 5.46
N GLY A 224 -3.98 -23.98 5.40
CA GLY A 224 -2.76 -24.02 6.23
C GLY A 224 -3.08 -24.01 7.73
N ARG A 225 -4.25 -23.49 8.12
CA ARG A 225 -4.80 -23.64 9.49
C ARG A 225 -5.25 -25.08 9.77
N ASP A 226 -5.92 -25.75 8.83
CA ASP A 226 -6.30 -27.17 8.97
C ASP A 226 -5.04 -28.04 9.11
N GLU A 227 -4.00 -27.78 8.29
CA GLU A 227 -2.69 -28.46 8.34
C GLU A 227 -1.98 -28.23 9.67
N PHE A 228 -1.86 -26.97 10.12
CA PHE A 228 -1.29 -26.65 11.42
C PHE A 228 -2.07 -27.33 12.55
N LYS A 229 -3.41 -27.30 12.50
CA LYS A 229 -4.26 -27.90 13.52
C LYS A 229 -4.04 -29.41 13.59
N ALA A 230 -4.10 -30.11 12.46
CA ALA A 230 -3.85 -31.55 12.39
C ALA A 230 -2.44 -31.91 12.91
N ALA A 231 -1.40 -31.21 12.46
CA ALA A 231 -0.03 -31.46 12.90
C ALA A 231 0.20 -31.18 14.39
N ALA A 232 -0.41 -30.12 14.94
CA ALA A 232 -0.31 -29.78 16.35
C ALA A 232 -1.14 -30.73 17.24
N GLU A 233 -2.32 -31.15 16.78
CA GLU A 233 -3.14 -32.17 17.47
C GLU A 233 -2.41 -33.52 17.49
N GLU A 234 -1.80 -33.94 16.38
CA GLU A 234 -0.98 -35.15 16.30
C GLU A 234 0.24 -35.05 17.23
N ALA A 235 1.03 -33.98 17.13
CA ALA A 235 2.24 -33.80 17.93
C ALA A 235 1.95 -33.78 19.44
N LEU A 236 0.88 -33.10 19.88
CA LEU A 236 0.45 -33.10 21.28
C LEU A 236 -0.11 -34.44 21.72
N SER A 237 -0.88 -35.14 20.88
CA SER A 237 -1.40 -36.48 21.19
C SER A 237 -0.30 -37.53 21.31
N GLN A 238 0.79 -37.39 20.54
CA GLN A 238 1.98 -38.25 20.66
C GLN A 238 2.87 -37.89 21.86
N SER A 239 3.00 -36.59 22.16
CA SER A 239 3.94 -36.08 23.17
C SER A 239 3.36 -35.97 24.58
N THR A 240 2.04 -36.03 24.74
CA THR A 240 1.36 -35.75 26.02
C THR A 240 0.21 -36.73 26.29
N PRO A 241 -0.07 -37.09 27.57
CA PRO A 241 -1.19 -37.96 27.94
C PRO A 241 -2.52 -37.18 28.06
N LEU A 242 -2.70 -36.11 27.29
CA LEU A 242 -3.87 -35.23 27.40
C LEU A 242 -5.08 -35.84 26.64
N PRO A 243 -6.31 -35.70 27.15
CA PRO A 243 -7.52 -36.08 26.40
C PRO A 243 -7.62 -35.31 25.09
N THR A 244 -8.12 -35.95 24.03
CA THR A 244 -8.25 -35.35 22.69
C THR A 244 -9.04 -34.03 22.70
N GLU A 245 -10.06 -33.93 23.55
CA GLU A 245 -10.87 -32.71 23.72
C GLU A 245 -10.04 -31.55 24.30
N LEU A 246 -9.07 -31.85 25.17
CA LEU A 246 -8.15 -30.86 25.71
C LEU A 246 -7.05 -30.52 24.72
N VAL A 247 -6.55 -31.51 23.97
CA VAL A 247 -5.59 -31.29 22.88
C VAL A 247 -6.16 -30.32 21.85
N SER A 248 -7.40 -30.53 21.37
CA SER A 248 -8.03 -29.63 20.40
C SER A 248 -8.23 -28.21 20.96
N GLN A 249 -8.62 -28.08 22.24
CA GLN A 249 -8.71 -26.77 22.92
C GLN A 249 -7.35 -26.07 23.02
N VAL A 250 -6.28 -26.80 23.36
CA VAL A 250 -4.92 -26.25 23.43
C VAL A 250 -4.42 -25.83 22.05
N VAL A 251 -4.71 -26.60 20.99
CA VAL A 251 -4.32 -26.25 19.62
C VAL A 251 -5.06 -25.02 19.11
N ASP A 252 -6.37 -24.91 19.39
CA ASP A 252 -7.13 -23.69 19.08
C ASP A 252 -6.53 -22.47 19.80
N TRP A 253 -6.12 -22.59 21.07
CA TRP A 253 -5.44 -21.51 21.81
C TRP A 253 -4.04 -21.21 21.29
N LEU A 254 -3.26 -22.21 20.86
CA LEU A 254 -1.90 -22.00 20.33
C LEU A 254 -1.94 -21.13 19.06
N TYR A 255 -2.91 -21.36 18.18
CA TYR A 255 -3.12 -20.56 16.98
C TYR A 255 -3.55 -19.12 17.28
N ASP A 256 -4.32 -18.92 18.36
CA ASP A 256 -4.80 -17.61 18.81
C ASP A 256 -3.76 -16.81 19.64
N THR A 257 -2.62 -17.39 20.01
CA THR A 257 -1.56 -16.64 20.69
C THR A 257 -0.81 -15.69 19.75
N ASP A 258 -1.39 -14.49 19.55
CA ASP A 258 -0.69 -13.25 19.22
C ASP A 258 0.35 -12.94 20.33
N LYS A 259 1.41 -13.77 20.45
CA LYS A 259 2.57 -13.47 21.30
C LYS A 259 3.13 -12.12 20.86
N GLU A 260 3.53 -11.32 21.85
CA GLU A 260 3.97 -9.94 21.62
C GLU A 260 4.89 -9.84 20.40
N VAL A 261 4.42 -9.06 19.44
CA VAL A 261 5.05 -8.92 18.15
C VAL A 261 6.46 -8.40 18.38
N PHE A 262 7.46 -9.18 17.97
CA PHE A 262 8.82 -9.05 18.46
C PHE A 262 9.35 -7.60 18.39
N GLY A 263 10.11 -7.21 19.41
CA GLY A 263 10.98 -6.05 19.32
C GLY A 263 11.85 -6.14 18.06
N ILE A 264 11.56 -5.26 17.10
CA ILE A 264 12.38 -5.03 15.91
C ILE A 264 13.80 -4.72 16.40
N PRO A 265 14.85 -5.37 15.87
CA PRO A 265 16.21 -5.02 16.23
C PRO A 265 16.43 -3.52 16.07
N SER A 266 16.84 -2.83 17.13
CA SER A 266 17.07 -1.37 17.20
C SER A 266 18.26 -0.88 16.34
N LEU A 267 18.68 -1.71 15.39
CA LEU A 267 19.95 -1.69 14.69
C LEU A 267 19.78 -1.93 13.19
N LEU A 268 18.58 -1.75 12.61
CA LEU A 268 18.47 -1.67 11.16
C LEU A 268 19.26 -0.43 10.69
N ARG A 269 20.31 -0.68 9.92
CA ARG A 269 21.23 0.33 9.41
C ARG A 269 20.92 0.58 7.94
N GLU A 270 20.80 1.85 7.57
CA GLU A 270 20.42 2.31 6.21
C GLU A 270 21.41 1.88 5.11
N ARG A 271 22.65 1.52 5.48
CA ARG A 271 23.72 1.08 4.57
C ARG A 271 23.94 -0.44 4.57
N GLU A 272 23.04 -1.22 5.18
CA GLU A 272 23.08 -2.68 5.18
C GLU A 272 21.94 -3.25 4.32
N LEU A 273 22.24 -4.25 3.49
CA LEU A 273 21.22 -5.05 2.82
C LEU A 273 20.65 -6.04 3.85
N ASN A 274 19.65 -5.56 4.58
CA ASN A 274 18.93 -6.33 5.59
C ASN A 274 17.97 -7.31 4.90
N ILE A 275 18.14 -8.60 5.16
CA ILE A 275 17.31 -9.69 4.63
C ILE A 275 16.81 -10.52 5.80
N PHE A 276 15.49 -10.67 5.91
CA PHE A 276 14.86 -11.45 6.97
C PHE A 276 14.71 -12.90 6.53
N LEU A 277 15.12 -13.84 7.39
CA LEU A 277 14.85 -15.26 7.17
C LEU A 277 13.38 -15.54 7.49
N LEU A 278 12.73 -16.32 6.63
CA LEU A 278 11.36 -16.78 6.82
C LEU A 278 11.26 -18.21 7.37
N PHE A 279 12.38 -18.82 7.75
CA PHE A 279 12.45 -20.21 8.18
C PHE A 279 13.45 -20.38 9.33
N PRO A 280 13.29 -21.42 10.17
CA PRO A 280 14.23 -21.71 11.26
C PRO A 280 15.63 -21.99 10.69
N SER A 281 16.66 -21.42 11.30
CA SER A 281 18.06 -21.62 10.87
C SER A 281 19.00 -21.64 12.07
N THR A 282 19.94 -22.56 12.10
CA THR A 282 21.08 -22.52 13.03
C THR A 282 21.99 -21.32 12.73
N ASP A 283 22.81 -20.92 13.71
CA ASP A 283 23.79 -19.84 13.52
C ASP A 283 24.80 -20.15 12.40
N ASN A 284 25.18 -21.43 12.26
CA ASN A 284 26.10 -21.88 11.21
C ASN A 284 25.47 -21.81 9.82
N GLU A 285 24.22 -22.29 9.64
CA GLU A 285 23.49 -22.15 8.38
C GLU A 285 23.31 -20.67 8.02
N ARG A 286 22.91 -19.83 8.98
CA ARG A 286 22.79 -18.38 8.78
C ARG A 286 24.11 -17.75 8.35
N GLN A 287 25.23 -18.10 8.99
CA GLN A 287 26.54 -17.57 8.63
C GLN A 287 26.98 -18.02 7.22
N ASN A 288 26.69 -19.27 6.84
CA ASN A 288 26.99 -19.80 5.51
C ASN A 288 26.14 -19.10 4.43
N MET A 289 24.82 -18.99 4.64
CA MET A 289 23.93 -18.25 3.74
C MET A 289 24.35 -16.78 3.63
N GLN A 290 24.68 -16.11 4.74
CA GLN A 290 25.11 -14.71 4.72
C GLN A 290 26.41 -14.53 3.94
N SER A 291 27.37 -15.45 4.08
CA SER A 291 28.63 -15.41 3.34
C SER A 291 28.41 -15.64 1.84
N ALA A 292 27.56 -16.59 1.47
CA ALA A 292 27.22 -16.86 0.06
C ALA A 292 26.52 -15.66 -0.60
N ILE A 293 25.54 -15.06 0.08
CA ILE A 293 24.81 -13.89 -0.43
C ILE A 293 25.74 -12.66 -0.47
N GLN A 294 26.60 -12.43 0.52
CA GLN A 294 27.60 -11.35 0.50
C GLN A 294 28.54 -11.48 -0.70
N GLN A 295 29.11 -12.66 -0.95
CA GLN A 295 29.97 -12.90 -2.13
C GLN A 295 29.24 -12.63 -3.45
N ARG A 296 27.92 -12.83 -3.49
CA ARG A 296 27.09 -12.56 -4.67
C ARG A 296 26.81 -11.07 -4.86
N VAL A 297 26.51 -10.36 -3.76
CA VAL A 297 26.38 -8.89 -3.72
C VAL A 297 27.68 -8.23 -4.16
N ASP A 298 28.82 -8.66 -3.60
CA ASP A 298 30.15 -8.13 -3.95
C ASP A 298 30.44 -8.32 -5.45
N ARG A 299 30.24 -9.55 -5.99
CA ARG A 299 30.36 -9.82 -7.44
C ARG A 299 29.47 -8.90 -8.29
N TYR A 300 28.22 -8.70 -7.88
CA TYR A 300 27.27 -7.91 -8.65
C TYR A 300 27.58 -6.40 -8.62
N ILE A 301 28.09 -5.89 -7.49
CA ILE A 301 28.58 -4.50 -7.39
C ILE A 301 29.77 -4.29 -8.32
N GLU A 302 30.74 -5.21 -8.37
CA GLU A 302 31.86 -5.09 -9.32
C GLU A 302 31.41 -5.20 -10.79
N GLN A 303 30.41 -6.05 -11.10
CA GLN A 303 29.79 -6.08 -12.43
C GLN A 303 29.12 -4.74 -12.79
N LEU A 304 28.35 -4.15 -11.88
CA LEU A 304 27.71 -2.85 -12.11
C LEU A 304 28.74 -1.71 -12.26
N LYS A 305 29.82 -1.70 -11.46
CA LYS A 305 30.91 -0.72 -11.62
C LYS A 305 31.54 -0.83 -13.00
N LYS A 306 31.91 -2.05 -13.41
CA LYS A 306 32.51 -2.31 -14.72
C LYS A 306 31.58 -1.85 -15.86
N ASN A 307 30.30 -2.23 -15.83
CA ASN A 307 29.34 -1.82 -16.84
C ASN A 307 29.15 -0.30 -16.89
N HIS A 308 29.21 0.38 -15.74
CA HIS A 308 29.14 1.84 -15.64
C HIS A 308 30.42 2.53 -16.13
N GLU A 309 31.60 1.92 -15.94
CA GLU A 309 32.86 2.38 -16.54
C GLU A 309 32.86 2.20 -18.07
N GLU A 310 32.34 1.09 -18.59
CA GLU A 310 32.19 0.82 -20.03
C GLU A 310 31.13 1.72 -20.70
N MET A 311 30.09 2.14 -19.97
CA MET A 311 29.07 3.08 -20.48
C MET A 311 29.42 4.56 -20.33
N ARG A 312 30.51 4.92 -19.64
CA ARG A 312 30.98 6.31 -19.66
C ARG A 312 31.50 6.63 -21.07
N PRO A 313 30.95 7.64 -21.77
CA PRO A 313 31.52 8.04 -23.05
C PRO A 313 33.00 8.40 -22.82
N PRO A 314 33.90 8.01 -23.74
CA PRO A 314 35.32 8.33 -23.59
C PRO A 314 35.44 9.85 -23.44
N ARG A 315 35.99 10.31 -22.30
CA ARG A 315 36.30 11.72 -22.11
C ARG A 315 37.23 12.12 -23.25
N GLY A 316 36.77 13.07 -24.06
CA GLY A 316 37.50 13.54 -25.21
C GLY A 316 38.67 14.41 -24.77
N ASP A 317 39.78 13.79 -24.37
CA ASP A 317 41.04 14.47 -24.00
C ASP A 317 41.69 15.22 -25.18
N ASN A 318 41.02 15.31 -26.34
CA ASN A 318 41.42 16.03 -27.54
C ASN A 318 40.90 17.48 -27.61
N ALA A 319 40.57 18.10 -26.47
CA ALA A 319 40.30 19.55 -26.40
C ALA A 319 41.58 20.41 -26.43
N SER A 320 42.76 19.79 -26.40
CA SER A 320 44.05 20.48 -26.53
C SER A 320 44.66 20.35 -27.94
N HIS A 321 44.20 21.16 -28.90
CA HIS A 321 45.12 21.88 -29.81
C HIS A 321 44.45 22.93 -30.73
N ALA A 322 45.05 24.13 -30.68
CA ALA A 322 45.19 25.08 -31.79
C ALA A 322 43.94 25.81 -32.33
N HIS A 323 43.49 26.82 -31.58
CA HIS A 323 43.11 28.08 -32.22
C HIS A 323 44.35 28.71 -32.88
N SER A 324 44.54 28.43 -34.16
CA SER A 324 45.49 29.11 -35.05
C SER A 324 44.92 29.08 -36.47
N GLY A 325 44.49 30.24 -36.98
CA GLY A 325 43.98 30.37 -38.36
C GLY A 325 45.06 30.15 -39.42
N PRO A 326 44.76 30.31 -40.74
CA PRO A 326 43.98 31.44 -41.24
C PRO A 326 43.01 31.20 -42.43
N VAL A 327 42.22 32.25 -42.69
CA VAL A 327 41.64 32.72 -43.97
C VAL A 327 42.03 31.98 -45.27
N LEU A 328 41.01 31.46 -45.98
CA LEU A 328 40.85 31.39 -47.46
C LEU A 328 39.36 30.99 -47.70
N GLN A 329 38.46 31.81 -48.26
CA GLN A 329 38.30 32.32 -49.63
C GLN A 329 37.87 31.26 -50.67
N GLN A 330 36.66 31.44 -51.23
CA GLN A 330 36.14 30.86 -52.50
C GLN A 330 35.93 29.31 -52.55
N ASP A 331 35.04 28.74 -53.38
CA ASP A 331 34.07 29.31 -54.33
C ASP A 331 32.91 28.30 -54.57
N LYS A 332 31.75 28.86 -54.94
CA LYS A 332 30.80 28.42 -55.98
C LYS A 332 30.55 26.95 -56.41
N ASP A 333 29.25 26.72 -56.62
CA ASP A 333 28.59 26.03 -57.75
C ASP A 333 28.93 24.54 -58.03
N THR A 334 28.03 23.62 -57.64
CA THR A 334 27.47 22.65 -58.61
C THR A 334 26.02 22.23 -58.34
N GLU A 335 25.23 22.52 -59.36
CA GLU A 335 23.90 22.07 -59.78
C GLU A 335 23.35 20.69 -59.33
N ASP A 336 22.05 20.70 -59.01
CA ASP A 336 20.97 19.96 -59.69
C ASP A 336 20.94 18.41 -59.68
N HIS A 337 19.96 17.87 -58.96
CA HIS A 337 19.10 16.82 -59.52
C HIS A 337 17.69 16.87 -58.90
N GLY A 338 16.71 17.27 -59.70
CA GLY A 338 15.29 17.06 -59.40
C GLY A 338 14.88 15.58 -59.52
N GLY A 339 13.78 15.25 -58.84
CA GLY A 339 13.14 13.95 -58.88
C GLY A 339 11.79 14.05 -58.19
N ASP A 340 10.75 14.29 -58.98
CA ASP A 340 9.36 14.17 -58.53
C ASP A 340 9.08 12.71 -58.11
N ASP A 341 8.26 12.53 -57.09
CA ASP A 341 7.25 11.46 -57.07
C ASP A 341 6.10 11.91 -56.14
N ASP A 342 4.91 12.05 -56.72
CA ASP A 342 3.65 12.17 -55.99
C ASP A 342 3.37 10.85 -55.25
N ASP A 343 2.88 10.93 -54.01
CA ASP A 343 1.88 9.99 -53.48
C ASP A 343 1.14 10.70 -52.33
N GLY A 344 -0.14 10.98 -52.53
CA GLY A 344 -0.98 11.64 -51.53
C GLY A 344 -1.72 10.65 -50.65
N GLU A 345 -1.86 10.97 -49.36
CA GLU A 345 -2.91 10.39 -48.51
C GLU A 345 -3.63 11.50 -47.74
N ASP A 346 -4.96 11.46 -47.80
CA ASP A 346 -5.85 12.43 -47.18
C ASP A 346 -5.99 12.11 -45.68
N GLY A 347 -5.46 12.98 -44.81
CA GLY A 347 -5.59 12.87 -43.35
C GLY A 347 -6.30 14.08 -42.76
N GLU A 348 -7.44 13.87 -42.10
CA GLU A 348 -8.27 14.97 -41.57
C GLU A 348 -7.56 15.73 -40.43
N GLU A 349 -7.39 17.03 -40.64
CA GLU A 349 -6.80 17.99 -39.70
C GLU A 349 -7.76 18.25 -38.53
N LEU A 350 -7.32 17.98 -37.29
CA LEU A 350 -8.07 18.26 -36.07
C LEU A 350 -7.47 19.47 -35.34
N ASP A 351 -8.16 20.61 -35.45
CA ASP A 351 -7.83 21.85 -34.73
C ASP A 351 -7.71 21.62 -33.21
N TYR A 352 -6.52 21.84 -32.65
CA TYR A 352 -6.33 22.16 -31.25
C TYR A 352 -5.97 23.65 -31.11
N PRO A 353 -6.55 24.39 -30.14
CA PRO A 353 -6.32 25.82 -30.02
C PRO A 353 -4.92 26.15 -29.52
N GLU A 354 -4.27 27.10 -30.19
CA GLU A 354 -2.98 27.69 -29.78
C GLU A 354 -3.06 28.29 -28.36
N TYR A 355 -2.04 28.02 -27.54
CA TYR A 355 -1.75 28.82 -26.35
C TYR A 355 -0.94 30.07 -26.76
N PRO A 356 -1.19 31.24 -26.15
CA PRO A 356 -0.48 32.46 -26.50
C PRO A 356 0.97 32.44 -25.99
N ASP A 357 1.88 32.69 -26.92
CA ASP A 357 3.31 32.91 -26.67
C ASP A 357 3.52 34.25 -25.93
N TYR A 358 4.29 34.22 -24.84
CA TYR A 358 4.60 35.41 -24.05
C TYR A 358 6.03 35.87 -24.33
N THR A 359 6.15 36.83 -25.23
CA THR A 359 7.39 37.58 -25.46
C THR A 359 7.76 38.37 -24.21
N ASP A 360 8.88 38.03 -23.57
CA ASP A 360 9.53 38.90 -22.59
C ASP A 360 10.29 40.01 -23.32
N ASP A 361 10.01 41.27 -22.97
CA ASP A 361 10.54 42.44 -23.68
C ASP A 361 10.97 43.53 -22.68
N SER A 362 12.24 43.46 -22.35
CA SER A 362 13.16 44.60 -22.23
C SER A 362 12.92 45.69 -21.15
N ASP A 363 13.95 45.80 -20.30
CA ASP A 363 14.76 47.02 -20.10
C ASP A 363 14.61 47.92 -18.85
N ASN A 364 15.80 48.19 -18.27
CA ASN A 364 16.28 49.44 -17.65
C ASN A 364 15.60 50.07 -16.41
N GLY A 365 16.23 49.85 -15.25
CA GLY A 365 17.22 50.82 -14.72
C GLY A 365 16.83 51.74 -13.55
N GLY A 366 17.83 52.11 -12.73
CA GLY A 366 17.78 53.33 -11.89
C GLY A 366 18.24 53.21 -10.42
N ASP A 367 19.53 53.48 -10.19
CA ASP A 367 20.14 54.31 -9.14
C ASP A 367 19.88 54.07 -7.62
N ASP A 368 20.99 53.76 -6.93
CA ASP A 368 21.56 54.37 -5.69
C ASP A 368 20.68 54.80 -4.48
N VAL A 369 21.17 54.47 -3.26
CA VAL A 369 21.67 55.43 -2.24
C VAL A 369 22.03 54.73 -0.90
N ASP A 370 23.34 54.68 -0.64
CA ASP A 370 24.12 54.89 0.61
C ASP A 370 23.66 54.55 2.06
N SER A 371 24.67 54.08 2.83
CA SER A 371 24.97 54.36 4.25
C SER A 371 24.10 53.74 5.37
N GLU A 372 24.62 53.39 6.58
CA GLU A 372 26.01 53.30 7.09
C GLU A 372 26.08 52.45 8.39
N GLU A 373 27.24 51.83 8.61
CA GLU A 373 27.95 51.58 9.89
C GLU A 373 27.38 50.83 11.13
N SER A 374 28.33 50.10 11.73
CA SER A 374 28.59 49.88 13.18
C SER A 374 27.92 48.70 13.91
N ASN A 375 28.58 48.05 14.88
CA ASN A 375 30.00 47.68 15.06
C ASN A 375 30.11 46.62 16.20
N GLU A 376 31.29 46.02 16.39
CA GLU A 376 31.79 45.37 17.63
C GLU A 376 31.14 44.05 18.13
N SER A 377 31.83 43.11 18.80
CA SER A 377 33.26 42.69 18.84
C SER A 377 33.45 41.45 19.74
N ASN A 378 34.68 40.89 19.79
CA ASN A 378 35.21 39.76 20.59
C ASN A 378 34.95 38.35 20.00
N GLU A 379 35.95 37.58 19.54
CA GLU A 379 37.15 37.05 20.25
C GLU A 379 36.78 36.09 21.39
N SER A 380 37.34 34.89 21.60
CA SER A 380 38.40 34.08 20.94
C SER A 380 38.12 32.57 21.27
N GLU A 381 38.88 31.51 20.94
CA GLU A 381 40.29 31.27 20.55
C GLU A 381 40.42 30.24 19.37
N GLU A 382 41.66 29.85 19.05
CA GLU A 382 42.15 29.08 17.89
C GLU A 382 42.23 27.54 18.07
N SER A 383 42.16 26.75 16.98
CA SER A 383 43.23 25.75 16.64
C SER A 383 43.10 25.14 15.23
N GLU A 384 43.98 25.60 14.34
CA GLU A 384 44.76 24.85 13.31
C GLU A 384 44.06 23.88 12.31
N GLU A 385 43.87 24.42 11.10
CA GLU A 385 44.38 23.92 9.81
C GLU A 385 44.08 22.49 9.31
N SER A 386 43.32 22.42 8.21
CA SER A 386 43.59 21.52 7.08
C SER A 386 42.98 22.14 5.82
N GLU A 387 43.81 22.73 4.97
CA GLU A 387 43.44 23.32 3.68
C GLU A 387 43.15 22.21 2.65
N GLU A 388 41.97 22.19 2.01
CA GLU A 388 41.83 21.83 0.58
C GLU A 388 40.70 22.69 -0.01
N SER A 389 41.02 23.47 -1.03
CA SER A 389 40.13 24.40 -1.73
C SER A 389 39.65 23.81 -3.05
N GLU A 390 38.34 23.78 -3.28
CA GLU A 390 37.78 23.68 -4.64
C GLU A 390 36.80 24.84 -4.83
N GLU A 391 36.94 25.53 -5.97
CA GLU A 391 36.18 26.71 -6.34
C GLU A 391 34.91 26.25 -7.07
N ASP A 392 33.73 26.58 -6.53
CA ASP A 392 32.46 26.36 -7.24
C ASP A 392 32.30 27.46 -8.31
N GLU A 393 32.57 27.13 -9.58
CA GLU A 393 32.24 27.99 -10.71
C GLU A 393 30.73 27.94 -11.01
N ASP A 394 30.08 29.11 -11.02
CA ASP A 394 28.70 29.28 -11.47
C ASP A 394 28.54 28.82 -12.94
N SER A 395 27.72 27.79 -13.16
CA SER A 395 27.35 27.35 -14.52
C SER A 395 25.90 27.72 -14.85
N GLU A 396 25.75 28.77 -15.64
CA GLU A 396 24.46 29.18 -16.20
C GLU A 396 23.86 28.05 -17.05
N LEU A 397 22.64 27.62 -16.70
CA LEU A 397 21.87 26.64 -17.46
C LEU A 397 20.88 27.35 -18.39
N SER A 398 21.31 27.65 -19.61
CA SER A 398 20.41 27.89 -20.74
C SER A 398 20.29 26.61 -21.57
N GLY A 399 19.06 26.11 -21.73
CA GLY A 399 18.76 24.87 -22.43
C GLY A 399 17.40 24.96 -23.09
N GLU A 400 17.42 25.22 -24.40
CA GLU A 400 16.22 25.35 -25.23
C GLU A 400 15.45 24.01 -25.30
N SER A 401 14.15 24.04 -25.00
CA SER A 401 13.26 22.89 -25.14
C SER A 401 12.79 22.74 -26.60
N SER A 402 13.11 21.62 -27.22
CA SER A 402 12.57 21.24 -28.53
C SER A 402 11.62 20.05 -28.36
N ASP A 403 10.33 20.31 -28.54
CA ASP A 403 9.29 19.29 -28.47
C ASP A 403 9.40 18.35 -29.69
N SER A 404 9.75 17.09 -29.41
CA SER A 404 9.67 15.99 -30.38
C SER A 404 9.34 14.70 -29.66
N ASP A 405 8.08 14.30 -29.78
CA ASP A 405 7.49 13.23 -28.97
C ASP A 405 7.78 11.80 -29.47
N SER A 406 7.75 10.87 -28.51
CA SER A 406 7.59 9.41 -28.61
C SER A 406 8.81 8.47 -28.66
N ASP A 407 10.04 8.95 -28.88
CA ASP A 407 11.28 8.12 -28.78
C ASP A 407 12.38 8.69 -27.85
N SER A 408 12.18 9.88 -27.29
CA SER A 408 13.17 10.65 -26.51
C SER A 408 13.25 10.25 -25.02
N ASP A 409 12.14 9.82 -24.41
CA ASP A 409 12.06 9.35 -23.01
C ASP A 409 13.09 8.28 -22.65
N ASP A 410 13.35 7.35 -23.59
CA ASP A 410 14.25 6.23 -23.35
C ASP A 410 15.72 6.69 -23.28
N GLN A 411 16.06 7.93 -23.66
CA GLN A 411 17.42 8.50 -23.51
C GLN A 411 17.58 9.35 -22.23
N SER A 412 16.57 10.14 -21.86
CA SER A 412 16.59 10.95 -20.64
C SER A 412 16.65 10.07 -19.39
N ASP A 413 15.86 8.99 -19.33
CA ASP A 413 15.91 7.96 -18.28
C ASP A 413 17.32 7.33 -18.15
N LYS A 414 17.98 7.03 -19.28
CA LYS A 414 19.33 6.45 -19.27
C LYS A 414 20.37 7.42 -18.68
N GLN A 415 20.28 8.72 -18.99
CA GLN A 415 21.14 9.72 -18.35
C GLN A 415 20.82 9.89 -16.85
N PHE A 416 19.54 9.93 -16.48
CA PHE A 416 19.13 10.09 -15.08
C PHE A 416 19.62 8.91 -14.21
N HIS A 417 19.36 7.67 -14.64
CA HIS A 417 19.85 6.49 -13.93
C HIS A 417 21.39 6.44 -13.83
N ALA A 418 22.12 6.87 -14.85
CA ALA A 418 23.59 6.94 -14.80
C ALA A 418 24.09 7.97 -13.78
N ARG A 419 23.43 9.13 -13.64
CA ARG A 419 23.81 10.18 -12.67
C ARG A 419 23.47 9.82 -11.22
N CYS A 420 22.45 8.99 -10.97
CA CYS A 420 21.97 8.69 -9.61
C CYS A 420 22.65 7.50 -8.90
N LEU A 421 23.47 6.68 -9.58
CA LEU A 421 24.10 5.50 -8.97
C LEU A 421 25.33 5.84 -8.12
N ARG A 422 25.11 6.03 -6.80
CA ARG A 422 26.21 6.13 -5.81
C ARG A 422 26.67 4.75 -5.36
N PHE A 423 27.78 4.27 -5.91
CA PHE A 423 28.40 2.99 -5.52
C PHE A 423 28.98 3.05 -4.09
N PRO A 424 28.46 2.30 -3.10
CA PRO A 424 29.08 2.24 -1.78
C PRO A 424 30.41 1.48 -1.85
N LYS A 425 31.40 1.86 -1.01
CA LYS A 425 32.66 1.11 -0.88
C LYS A 425 32.44 -0.38 -0.58
N LYS A 426 31.37 -0.70 0.17
CA LYS A 426 30.86 -2.05 0.40
C LYS A 426 29.39 -1.97 0.82
N LEU A 427 28.53 -2.81 0.22
CA LEU A 427 27.17 -3.06 0.71
C LEU A 427 27.20 -4.32 1.58
N THR A 428 26.97 -4.18 2.89
CA THR A 428 27.05 -5.32 3.81
C THR A 428 25.72 -6.03 3.88
N VAL A 429 25.71 -7.34 3.63
CA VAL A 429 24.54 -8.22 3.77
C VAL A 429 24.39 -8.63 5.22
N ARG A 430 23.16 -8.55 5.72
CA ARG A 430 22.80 -8.98 7.07
C ARG A 430 21.57 -9.85 7.06
N LEU A 431 21.73 -11.11 7.47
CA LEU A 431 20.61 -12.02 7.66
C LEU A 431 20.06 -11.86 9.07
N ILE A 432 18.77 -11.56 9.16
CA ILE A 432 18.05 -11.39 10.42
C ILE A 432 17.27 -12.69 10.66
N PRO A 433 17.56 -13.42 11.76
CA PRO A 433 17.03 -14.77 11.95
C PRO A 433 15.52 -14.77 12.17
N TRP A 434 14.87 -15.80 11.63
CA TRP A 434 13.52 -16.16 12.00
C TRP A 434 13.51 -16.64 13.45
N LYS A 435 12.50 -16.20 14.23
CA LYS A 435 12.42 -16.48 15.67
C LYS A 435 11.47 -17.63 16.01
N TYR A 436 10.71 -18.14 15.05
CA TYR A 436 9.85 -19.30 15.24
C TYR A 436 10.51 -20.56 14.68
N ASP A 437 10.02 -21.70 15.15
CA ASP A 437 10.39 -23.08 14.81
C ASP A 437 9.63 -23.63 13.59
N ARG A 438 8.78 -22.82 12.96
CA ARG A 438 8.05 -23.09 11.71
C ARG A 438 8.43 -22.09 10.62
N VAL A 439 8.13 -22.38 9.36
CA VAL A 439 8.25 -21.41 8.26
C VAL A 439 7.20 -20.28 8.43
N ALA A 440 7.51 -19.10 7.90
CA ALA A 440 6.67 -17.91 7.94
C ALA A 440 5.56 -17.98 6.89
N SER A 441 4.36 -17.67 7.33
CA SER A 441 3.17 -17.56 6.51
C SER A 441 2.99 -16.14 5.95
N ARG A 442 2.06 -15.96 5.00
CA ARG A 442 1.65 -14.64 4.49
C ARG A 442 1.22 -13.69 5.61
N ILE A 443 0.45 -14.18 6.61
CA ILE A 443 0.06 -13.39 7.78
C ILE A 443 1.27 -12.95 8.61
N ASP A 444 2.29 -13.81 8.76
CA ASP A 444 3.51 -13.43 9.44
C ASP A 444 4.25 -12.32 8.69
N ILE A 445 4.45 -12.47 7.38
CA ILE A 445 5.16 -11.50 6.53
C ILE A 445 4.45 -10.14 6.56
N GLU A 446 3.12 -10.13 6.47
CA GLU A 446 2.29 -8.92 6.50
C GLU A 446 2.39 -8.18 7.85
N ARG A 447 2.35 -8.93 8.97
CA ARG A 447 2.60 -8.42 10.32
C ARG A 447 4.03 -7.93 10.49
N TYR A 448 5.01 -8.65 9.97
CA TYR A 448 6.42 -8.33 10.10
C TYR A 448 6.80 -7.07 9.29
N TRP A 449 6.24 -6.93 8.09
CA TRP A 449 6.34 -5.72 7.29
C TRP A 449 5.71 -4.52 8.01
N LYS A 450 4.51 -4.66 8.62
CA LYS A 450 3.82 -3.56 9.33
C LYS A 450 4.71 -2.93 10.41
N LEU A 451 5.39 -3.76 11.19
CA LEU A 451 6.34 -3.34 12.23
C LEU A 451 7.47 -2.50 11.65
N ILE A 452 8.12 -3.03 10.60
CA ILE A 452 9.30 -2.41 9.99
C ILE A 452 8.89 -1.10 9.33
N HIS A 453 7.82 -1.12 8.54
CA HIS A 453 7.34 0.05 7.80
C HIS A 453 6.88 1.19 8.71
N ALA A 454 6.37 0.88 9.92
CA ALA A 454 6.08 1.87 10.95
C ALA A 454 7.33 2.57 11.53
N ARG A 455 8.55 2.14 11.16
CA ARG A 455 9.83 2.73 11.62
C ARG A 455 10.85 3.03 10.52
N PHE A 456 10.73 2.38 9.35
CA PHE A 456 11.70 2.42 8.26
C PHE A 456 10.98 2.39 6.91
N ILE A 457 11.18 3.41 6.09
CA ILE A 457 10.55 3.51 4.77
C ILE A 457 11.45 2.84 3.71
N CYS A 458 11.56 1.52 3.79
CA CYS A 458 12.35 0.70 2.88
C CYS A 458 11.59 -0.55 2.41
N PRO A 459 11.88 -1.06 1.20
CA PRO A 459 11.38 -2.35 0.76
C PRO A 459 11.97 -3.43 1.66
N VAL A 460 11.11 -4.27 2.23
CA VAL A 460 11.55 -5.30 3.19
C VAL A 460 11.91 -6.56 2.41
N ASN A 461 13.18 -6.98 2.51
CA ASN A 461 13.68 -8.14 1.79
C ASN A 461 13.63 -9.40 2.68
N PHE A 462 13.23 -10.50 2.08
CA PHE A 462 13.05 -11.79 2.71
C PHE A 462 13.79 -12.86 1.93
N LEU A 463 14.38 -13.84 2.61
CA LEU A 463 14.86 -15.08 2.00
C LEU A 463 13.74 -16.13 2.17
N LEU A 464 13.19 -16.57 1.03
CA LEU A 464 11.97 -17.39 0.99
C LEU A 464 12.22 -18.85 1.36
N SER A 465 13.39 -19.39 1.00
CA SER A 465 13.77 -20.78 1.26
C SER A 465 15.23 -20.89 1.74
N PRO A 466 15.60 -21.96 2.46
CA PRO A 466 16.99 -22.27 2.76
C PRO A 466 17.84 -22.33 1.48
N THR A 467 19.12 -21.99 1.60
CA THR A 467 20.09 -22.08 0.51
C THR A 467 21.35 -22.81 0.97
N GLY A 468 21.77 -23.81 0.20
CA GLY A 468 22.92 -24.65 0.46
C GLY A 468 24.21 -24.14 -0.20
N PRO A 469 25.40 -24.51 0.31
CA PRO A 469 26.65 -24.28 -0.39
C PRO A 469 26.67 -25.07 -1.70
N GLY A 470 26.64 -24.37 -2.84
CA GLY A 470 26.65 -25.00 -4.16
C GLY A 470 25.29 -25.04 -4.88
N ASP A 471 24.25 -24.41 -4.33
CA ASP A 471 22.98 -24.23 -5.06
C ASP A 471 23.20 -23.44 -6.36
N ALA A 472 22.88 -24.07 -7.49
CA ALA A 472 23.02 -23.47 -8.82
C ALA A 472 22.21 -22.16 -8.98
N PHE A 473 21.17 -21.97 -8.17
CA PHE A 473 20.33 -20.78 -8.11
C PHE A 473 21.07 -19.48 -7.69
N LEU A 474 22.35 -19.58 -7.28
CA LEU A 474 23.20 -18.43 -6.98
C LEU A 474 24.05 -17.96 -8.19
N GLU A 475 24.09 -18.72 -9.29
CA GLU A 475 24.80 -18.32 -10.51
C GLU A 475 24.14 -17.10 -11.19
N PRO A 476 24.90 -16.19 -11.84
CA PRO A 476 24.32 -15.01 -12.49
C PRO A 476 23.44 -15.31 -13.70
N ASP A 477 23.85 -16.32 -14.47
CA ASP A 477 23.37 -16.52 -15.85
C ASP A 477 22.55 -17.81 -16.00
N SER A 478 22.27 -18.51 -14.90
CA SER A 478 21.44 -19.72 -14.89
C SER A 478 19.97 -19.37 -15.08
N MET A 479 19.53 -19.25 -16.34
CA MET A 479 18.12 -19.00 -16.68
C MET A 479 17.28 -20.29 -16.65
N PRO A 480 16.09 -20.29 -16.01
CA PRO A 480 15.56 -19.25 -15.12
C PRO A 480 16.15 -19.39 -13.70
N PRO A 481 16.67 -18.32 -13.07
CA PRO A 481 17.08 -18.40 -11.68
C PRO A 481 15.81 -18.35 -10.84
N THR A 482 15.41 -19.49 -10.25
CA THR A 482 14.26 -19.53 -9.33
C THR A 482 14.49 -18.49 -8.22
N PRO A 483 13.67 -17.43 -8.11
CA PRO A 483 14.02 -16.32 -7.24
C PRO A 483 13.88 -16.71 -5.76
N LEU A 484 15.03 -16.80 -5.09
CA LEU A 484 15.13 -17.18 -3.68
C LEU A 484 14.67 -16.09 -2.71
N PHE A 485 14.51 -14.85 -3.20
CA PHE A 485 14.18 -13.69 -2.38
C PHE A 485 12.79 -13.18 -2.69
N GLY A 486 12.11 -12.70 -1.65
CA GLY A 486 10.88 -11.94 -1.78
C GLY A 486 11.13 -10.53 -1.28
N THR A 487 10.77 -9.51 -2.06
CA THR A 487 10.80 -8.13 -1.60
C THR A 487 9.37 -7.64 -1.46
N VAL A 488 9.00 -7.13 -0.28
CA VAL A 488 7.70 -6.51 -0.05
C VAL A 488 7.78 -5.02 -0.32
N TYR A 489 6.89 -4.57 -1.18
CA TYR A 489 6.73 -3.18 -1.59
C TYR A 489 5.44 -2.60 -0.99
N HIS A 490 5.47 -1.29 -0.79
CA HIS A 490 4.28 -0.49 -0.58
C HIS A 490 3.85 0.09 -1.93
N GLY A 491 2.62 -0.16 -2.37
CA GLY A 491 2.02 0.58 -3.47
C GLY A 491 1.33 1.85 -2.96
N GLY A 492 0.90 2.72 -3.87
CA GLY A 492 -0.12 3.73 -3.57
C GLY A 492 -1.40 3.10 -3.00
N GLY A 493 -2.33 3.90 -2.47
CA GLY A 493 -3.60 3.40 -1.93
C GLY A 493 -3.49 2.43 -0.73
N GLY A 494 -2.28 2.22 -0.19
CA GLY A 494 -2.01 1.32 0.93
C GLY A 494 -2.03 -0.18 0.59
N PHE A 495 -1.91 -0.54 -0.70
CA PHE A 495 -1.67 -1.93 -1.09
C PHE A 495 -0.26 -2.37 -0.69
N LYS A 496 -0.10 -3.68 -0.54
CA LYS A 496 1.21 -4.32 -0.34
C LYS A 496 1.27 -5.51 -1.27
N PHE A 497 2.44 -5.78 -1.79
CA PHE A 497 2.69 -6.97 -2.58
C PHE A 497 4.10 -7.45 -2.36
N ILE A 498 4.30 -8.74 -2.54
CA ILE A 498 5.62 -9.36 -2.53
C ILE A 498 5.99 -9.74 -3.96
N SER A 499 7.20 -9.40 -4.37
CA SER A 499 7.75 -9.75 -5.68
C SER A 499 8.91 -10.72 -5.51
N ARG A 500 8.91 -11.80 -6.29
CA ARG A 500 10.03 -12.74 -6.42
C ARG A 500 11.22 -12.04 -7.08
N ASN A 501 12.30 -11.88 -6.32
CA ASN A 501 13.46 -11.10 -6.69
C ASN A 501 14.77 -11.89 -6.63
N ASN A 502 15.76 -11.40 -7.38
CA ASN A 502 17.14 -11.86 -7.31
C ASN A 502 18.02 -10.84 -6.57
N VAL A 503 19.21 -11.27 -6.17
CA VAL A 503 20.21 -10.41 -5.48
C VAL A 503 20.52 -9.15 -6.29
N GLY A 504 20.55 -9.24 -7.63
CA GLY A 504 20.87 -8.11 -8.49
C GLY A 504 19.84 -6.98 -8.43
N ARG A 505 18.54 -7.32 -8.45
CA ARG A 505 17.45 -6.35 -8.22
C ARG A 505 17.55 -5.72 -6.83
N MET A 506 17.71 -6.54 -5.79
CA MET A 506 17.86 -6.06 -4.41
C MET A 506 19.04 -5.10 -4.23
N VAL A 507 20.18 -5.38 -4.87
CA VAL A 507 21.35 -4.49 -4.85
C VAL A 507 21.09 -3.19 -5.61
N ARG A 508 20.46 -3.24 -6.80
CA ARG A 508 20.04 -2.04 -7.53
C ARG A 508 19.13 -1.16 -6.67
N TYR A 509 18.09 -1.70 -6.04
CA TYR A 509 17.18 -0.93 -5.18
C TYR A 509 17.81 -0.40 -3.87
N ALA A 510 18.90 -1.03 -3.41
CA ALA A 510 19.70 -0.55 -2.29
C ALA A 510 20.69 0.56 -2.67
N MET A 511 21.02 0.69 -3.96
CA MET A 511 21.94 1.70 -4.50
C MET A 511 21.25 2.92 -5.10
N VAL A 512 20.03 2.76 -5.64
CA VAL A 512 19.19 3.89 -6.08
C VAL A 512 18.73 4.69 -4.84
N CYS A 513 18.73 6.02 -4.97
CA CYS A 513 18.57 6.94 -3.84
C CYS A 513 17.22 6.78 -3.11
N HIS A 514 17.14 7.29 -1.88
CA HIS A 514 16.07 6.97 -0.91
C HIS A 514 14.70 7.65 -1.18
N CYS A 515 14.41 8.12 -2.39
CA CYS A 515 13.11 8.71 -2.71
C CYS A 515 11.98 7.66 -2.58
N HIS A 516 11.12 7.85 -1.59
CA HIS A 516 10.24 6.80 -1.08
C HIS A 516 9.17 6.32 -2.07
N MET A 517 8.77 7.17 -3.03
CA MET A 517 7.69 6.86 -3.98
C MET A 517 8.16 6.11 -5.24
N HIS A 518 9.45 6.21 -5.62
CA HIS A 518 9.92 5.62 -6.88
C HIS A 518 9.91 4.08 -6.88
N ARG A 519 9.95 3.39 -5.73
CA ARG A 519 10.29 1.95 -5.72
C ARG A 519 9.24 1.01 -6.32
N ALA A 520 7.96 1.34 -6.25
CA ALA A 520 6.92 0.56 -6.96
C ALA A 520 6.95 0.87 -8.47
N PHE A 521 7.20 2.13 -8.83
CA PHE A 521 7.33 2.61 -10.20
C PHE A 521 8.59 2.05 -10.91
N GLU A 522 9.72 1.92 -10.21
CA GLU A 522 10.94 1.27 -10.70
C GLU A 522 10.67 -0.22 -11.00
N LEU A 523 9.96 -0.93 -10.11
CA LEU A 523 9.56 -2.31 -10.39
C LEU A 523 8.61 -2.38 -11.58
N GLN A 524 7.66 -1.44 -11.72
CA GLN A 524 6.79 -1.37 -12.90
C GLN A 524 7.59 -1.14 -14.19
N LYS A 525 8.51 -0.18 -14.22
CA LYS A 525 9.43 0.07 -15.34
C LYS A 525 10.24 -1.19 -15.67
N GLU A 526 10.75 -1.88 -14.65
CA GLU A 526 11.49 -3.13 -14.84
C GLU A 526 10.61 -4.26 -15.41
N ILE A 527 9.37 -4.44 -14.91
CA ILE A 527 8.45 -5.46 -15.47
C ILE A 527 8.10 -5.13 -16.92
N LYS A 528 7.76 -3.87 -17.23
CA LYS A 528 7.48 -3.40 -18.61
C LYS A 528 8.67 -3.66 -19.53
N ARG A 529 9.90 -3.39 -19.06
CA ARG A 529 11.14 -3.67 -19.79
C ARG A 529 11.34 -5.17 -20.01
N ASP A 530 11.13 -5.99 -18.97
CA ASP A 530 11.28 -7.43 -19.05
C ASP A 530 10.26 -8.05 -20.02
N GLN A 531 9.01 -7.58 -20.03
CA GLN A 531 8.00 -7.96 -21.03
C GLN A 531 8.43 -7.58 -22.46
N ARG A 532 8.88 -6.34 -22.69
CA ARG A 532 9.40 -5.89 -24.00
C ARG A 532 10.56 -6.78 -24.49
N LEU A 533 11.41 -7.22 -23.56
CA LEU A 533 12.55 -8.12 -23.81
C LEU A 533 12.18 -9.62 -23.80
N LYS A 534 10.91 -9.97 -23.57
CA LYS A 534 10.39 -11.35 -23.40
C LYS A 534 11.14 -12.15 -22.31
N LEU A 535 11.63 -11.45 -21.29
CA LEU A 535 12.20 -12.04 -20.08
C LEU A 535 11.09 -12.49 -19.13
N PRO A 536 11.34 -13.47 -18.24
CA PRO A 536 10.40 -13.87 -17.21
C PRO A 536 10.08 -12.70 -16.28
N VAL A 537 8.82 -12.24 -16.33
CA VAL A 537 8.27 -11.27 -15.38
C VAL A 537 8.41 -11.83 -13.95
N PRO A 538 8.84 -11.01 -12.95
CA PRO A 538 8.81 -11.45 -11.57
C PRO A 538 7.40 -11.88 -11.16
N GLU A 539 7.31 -13.09 -10.61
CA GLU A 539 6.10 -13.56 -9.94
C GLU A 539 5.79 -12.64 -8.76
N THR A 540 4.55 -12.18 -8.70
CA THR A 540 4.08 -11.15 -7.77
C THR A 540 2.80 -11.61 -7.10
N GLU A 541 2.69 -11.33 -5.80
CA GLU A 541 1.55 -11.77 -4.98
C GLU A 541 1.07 -10.62 -4.09
N LEU A 542 -0.24 -10.37 -4.07
CA LEU A 542 -0.85 -9.30 -3.27
C LEU A 542 -0.89 -9.70 -1.79
N LEU A 543 -0.13 -8.98 -0.96
CA LEU A 543 -0.15 -9.15 0.49
C LEU A 543 -1.26 -8.28 1.09
N TYR A 544 -2.39 -8.90 1.43
CA TYR A 544 -3.46 -8.24 2.14
C TYR A 544 -3.47 -8.56 3.63
N GLN A 545 -4.04 -7.65 4.43
CA GLN A 545 -4.26 -7.89 5.85
C GLN A 545 -5.37 -8.95 6.01
N PRO A 546 -5.10 -10.14 6.57
CA PRO A 546 -6.04 -11.25 6.58
C PRO A 546 -7.25 -11.02 7.49
N GLU A 547 -7.08 -10.22 8.55
CA GLU A 547 -8.15 -9.89 9.50
C GLU A 547 -9.07 -8.76 9.02
N GLN A 548 -8.66 -7.98 8.00
CA GLN A 548 -9.49 -6.92 7.43
C GLN A 548 -10.53 -7.50 6.46
N PRO A 549 -11.69 -6.82 6.25
CA PRO A 549 -12.63 -7.22 5.22
C PRO A 549 -11.99 -7.12 3.84
N LEU A 550 -12.67 -7.61 2.80
CA LEU A 550 -12.28 -7.31 1.43
C LEU A 550 -12.18 -5.78 1.19
N TYR A 551 -12.89 -4.97 1.99
CA TYR A 551 -12.94 -3.52 2.00
C TYR A 551 -12.67 -2.96 3.39
N LEU A 552 -11.69 -2.07 3.54
CA LEU A 552 -11.78 -1.11 4.64
C LEU A 552 -12.98 -0.19 4.38
N ALA A 553 -14.05 -0.38 5.14
CA ALA A 553 -14.96 0.72 5.47
C ALA A 553 -14.30 1.66 6.49
N SER A 554 -13.06 2.09 6.20
CA SER A 554 -12.47 3.27 6.80
C SER A 554 -12.96 4.44 5.96
N PRO A 555 -13.85 5.31 6.48
CA PRO A 555 -14.37 6.47 5.73
C PRO A 555 -13.27 7.49 5.37
N LEU A 556 -12.03 7.24 5.82
CA LEU A 556 -10.86 8.11 5.75
C LEU A 556 -9.98 7.79 4.53
N ARG A 557 -9.99 6.54 4.03
CA ARG A 557 -9.07 6.09 2.96
C ARG A 557 -9.47 6.50 1.54
N LYS A 558 -10.67 7.06 1.34
CA LYS A 558 -11.10 7.58 0.02
C LYS A 558 -10.60 9.00 -0.26
N ILE A 559 -9.69 9.51 0.56
CA ILE A 559 -9.34 10.92 0.64
C ILE A 559 -7.84 11.02 0.91
N ASP A 560 -7.04 10.60 -0.07
CA ASP A 560 -5.65 11.03 -0.10
C ASP A 560 -5.62 12.47 -0.63
N PRO A 561 -5.15 13.47 0.13
CA PRO A 561 -5.30 14.86 -0.27
C PRO A 561 -4.30 15.29 -1.37
N ASN A 562 -3.22 14.53 -1.59
CA ASN A 562 -2.20 14.81 -2.61
C ASN A 562 -2.62 14.46 -4.06
N HIS A 563 -3.72 13.72 -4.24
CA HIS A 563 -3.91 12.90 -5.45
C HIS A 563 -4.93 13.44 -6.46
N ASN A 564 -5.43 14.66 -6.28
CA ASN A 564 -6.01 15.43 -7.38
C ASN A 564 -5.10 16.64 -7.60
N HIS A 565 -4.20 16.58 -8.59
CA HIS A 565 -3.37 17.74 -9.01
C HIS A 565 -4.20 18.94 -9.50
N HIS A 566 -5.53 18.83 -9.48
CA HIS A 566 -6.49 19.87 -9.84
C HIS A 566 -7.51 20.17 -8.72
N MET A 567 -7.36 19.63 -7.50
CA MET A 567 -8.30 19.88 -6.39
C MET A 567 -7.67 19.69 -5.02
N ALA A 568 -7.56 20.80 -4.29
CA ALA A 568 -7.05 20.90 -2.93
C ALA A 568 -8.04 20.30 -1.90
N VAL A 569 -7.89 19.05 -1.49
CA VAL A 569 -8.83 18.42 -0.55
C VAL A 569 -8.38 18.64 0.90
N THR A 570 -9.25 19.18 1.75
CA THR A 570 -8.98 19.27 3.21
C THR A 570 -9.87 18.31 3.98
N LEU A 571 -9.25 17.53 4.88
CA LEU A 571 -9.93 16.57 5.75
C LEU A 571 -10.32 17.18 7.08
N VAL A 572 -11.63 17.38 7.30
CA VAL A 572 -12.15 17.94 8.55
C VAL A 572 -13.03 16.92 9.29
N PHE A 573 -12.60 16.57 10.50
CA PHE A 573 -13.29 15.64 11.38
C PHE A 573 -14.34 16.41 12.19
N PHE A 574 -15.63 16.19 11.91
CA PHE A 574 -16.72 16.90 12.59
C PHE A 574 -17.10 16.19 13.89
N MET A 575 -16.55 16.70 14.99
CA MET A 575 -16.52 16.04 16.30
C MET A 575 -17.79 16.24 17.14
N ALA A 576 -18.65 17.18 16.74
CA ALA A 576 -19.82 17.58 17.50
C ALA A 576 -21.13 17.11 16.82
N ASN A 577 -21.80 16.14 17.44
CA ASN A 577 -23.17 15.73 17.09
C ASN A 577 -24.20 16.87 17.24
N SER A 578 -23.83 17.99 17.88
CA SER A 578 -24.63 19.20 18.07
C SER A 578 -24.55 20.20 16.92
N LEU A 579 -23.62 20.03 15.96
CA LEU A 579 -23.55 20.90 14.78
C LEU A 579 -24.74 20.66 13.84
N THR A 580 -25.49 21.72 13.55
CA THR A 580 -26.59 21.67 12.57
C THR A 580 -26.08 21.42 11.15
N ALA A 581 -26.97 21.07 10.22
CA ALA A 581 -26.60 20.99 8.81
C ALA A 581 -26.03 22.32 8.30
N ASP A 582 -26.66 23.44 8.65
CA ASP A 582 -26.24 24.78 8.24
C ASP A 582 -24.85 25.14 8.80
N GLN A 583 -24.58 24.83 10.07
CA GLN A 583 -23.26 25.04 10.68
C GLN A 583 -22.16 24.19 10.01
N LYS A 584 -22.49 22.98 9.58
CA LYS A 584 -21.55 22.13 8.82
C LYS A 584 -21.27 22.73 7.45
N THR A 585 -22.30 23.22 6.76
CA THR A 585 -22.16 23.93 5.48
C THR A 585 -21.34 25.22 5.61
N GLU A 586 -21.48 25.99 6.69
CA GLU A 586 -20.65 27.19 6.92
C GLU A 586 -19.18 26.84 7.15
N ILE A 587 -18.88 25.81 7.96
CA ILE A 587 -17.50 25.35 8.18
C ILE A 587 -16.90 24.80 6.88
N ILE A 588 -17.66 24.01 6.11
CA ILE A 588 -17.24 23.51 4.78
C ILE A 588 -16.93 24.70 3.85
N SER A 589 -17.83 25.67 3.76
CA SER A 589 -17.65 26.85 2.90
C SER A 589 -16.45 27.71 3.30
N GLU A 590 -16.12 27.83 4.59
CA GLU A 590 -14.91 28.53 5.03
C GLU A 590 -13.65 27.76 4.62
N VAL A 591 -13.61 26.44 4.82
CA VAL A 591 -12.44 25.60 4.47
C VAL A 591 -12.28 25.52 2.95
N GLU A 592 -13.36 25.61 2.18
CA GLU A 592 -13.34 25.69 0.72
C GLU A 592 -13.03 27.11 0.19
N THR A 593 -12.93 28.12 1.06
CA THR A 593 -12.52 29.47 0.65
C THR A 593 -10.99 29.53 0.44
N PRO A 594 -10.50 30.16 -0.65
CA PRO A 594 -9.08 30.41 -0.82
C PRO A 594 -8.47 31.22 0.34
N GLY A 595 -7.24 30.86 0.71
CA GLY A 595 -6.41 31.60 1.65
C GLY A 595 -5.83 32.87 1.05
N GLU A 596 -5.23 33.72 1.89
CA GLU A 596 -4.56 34.95 1.43
C GLU A 596 -3.34 34.62 0.55
N CYS A 597 -2.59 33.56 0.88
CA CYS A 597 -1.42 33.08 0.13
C CYS A 597 -1.77 32.40 -1.22
N GLU A 598 -3.02 32.00 -1.42
CA GLU A 598 -3.45 31.21 -2.58
C GLU A 598 -4.16 32.05 -3.67
N ALA A 599 -4.37 33.34 -3.40
CA ALA A 599 -5.13 34.23 -4.28
C ALA A 599 -4.43 34.48 -5.62
N ASP A 600 -3.10 34.44 -5.63
CA ASP A 600 -2.27 34.75 -6.79
C ASP A 600 -1.76 33.49 -7.53
N SER A 601 -1.73 32.34 -6.86
CA SER A 601 -1.18 31.08 -7.36
C SER A 601 -2.27 30.15 -7.93
N GLY A 602 -2.76 30.44 -9.14
CA GLY A 602 -3.48 29.48 -10.00
C GLY A 602 -4.58 28.66 -9.31
N VAL A 603 -5.58 29.34 -8.73
CA VAL A 603 -6.61 28.80 -7.81
C VAL A 603 -7.07 27.37 -8.13
N PHE A 604 -6.51 26.38 -7.40
CA PHE A 604 -7.07 25.04 -7.35
C PHE A 604 -8.40 25.07 -6.56
N PRO A 605 -9.48 24.47 -7.07
CA PRO A 605 -10.72 24.35 -6.30
C PRO A 605 -10.46 23.54 -5.02
N LYS A 606 -10.81 24.11 -3.88
CA LYS A 606 -10.79 23.38 -2.60
C LYS A 606 -12.01 22.49 -2.45
N SER A 607 -11.85 21.38 -1.73
CA SER A 607 -12.98 20.59 -1.25
C SER A 607 -12.78 20.17 0.21
N CYS A 608 -13.75 20.49 1.07
CA CYS A 608 -13.75 20.09 2.47
C CYS A 608 -14.57 18.81 2.63
N ARG A 609 -13.92 17.66 2.85
CA ARG A 609 -14.63 16.40 3.07
C ARG A 609 -14.93 16.18 4.55
N MET A 610 -16.22 16.26 4.90
CA MET A 610 -16.71 15.90 6.23
C MET A 610 -16.60 14.39 6.48
N ILE A 611 -15.98 14.04 7.59
CA ILE A 611 -16.05 12.69 8.17
C ILE A 611 -17.06 12.73 9.32
N PRO A 612 -18.27 12.16 9.17
CA PRO A 612 -19.29 12.26 10.21
C PRO A 612 -19.08 11.23 11.32
N TRP A 613 -19.25 11.72 12.55
CA TRP A 613 -19.21 10.89 13.74
C TRP A 613 -20.44 9.97 13.89
N LYS A 614 -20.29 8.88 14.64
CA LYS A 614 -21.42 7.96 14.90
C LYS A 614 -22.47 8.61 15.81
N ASN A 615 -23.66 8.83 15.25
CA ASN A 615 -24.83 9.32 15.96
C ASN A 615 -25.37 8.31 16.99
N GLY A 616 -25.62 8.77 18.22
CA GLY A 616 -26.81 8.36 18.98
C GLY A 616 -26.64 7.59 20.30
N ASP A 617 -25.49 6.94 20.57
CA ASP A 617 -25.35 6.13 21.80
C ASP A 617 -24.99 6.97 23.04
N LYS A 618 -25.39 6.51 24.23
CA LYS A 618 -24.99 7.13 25.52
C LYS A 618 -23.49 6.94 25.73
N GLY A 619 -22.77 8.05 25.91
CA GLY A 619 -21.31 8.07 25.87
C GLY A 619 -20.74 8.46 24.51
N THR A 620 -21.54 9.10 23.65
CA THR A 620 -21.06 9.73 22.41
C THR A 620 -20.00 10.79 22.71
N ALA A 621 -18.93 10.77 21.92
CA ALA A 621 -17.93 11.83 21.87
C ALA A 621 -18.60 13.21 21.75
N ASN A 622 -18.04 14.19 22.45
CA ASN A 622 -18.51 15.57 22.42
C ASN A 622 -17.47 16.54 21.81
N GLY A 623 -16.46 15.99 21.13
CA GLY A 623 -15.31 16.74 20.66
C GLY A 623 -14.34 17.14 21.77
N SER A 624 -14.33 16.40 22.88
CA SER A 624 -13.27 16.58 23.87
C SER A 624 -11.90 16.26 23.29
N LEU A 625 -10.83 16.79 23.90
CA LEU A 625 -9.46 16.40 23.57
C LEU A 625 -9.20 14.89 23.77
N GLY A 626 -9.99 14.21 24.61
CA GLY A 626 -9.93 12.75 24.74
C GLY A 626 -10.50 12.02 23.52
N ASP A 627 -11.52 12.60 22.88
CA ASP A 627 -12.06 12.11 21.62
C ASP A 627 -11.10 12.41 20.47
N ILE A 628 -10.55 13.64 20.40
CA ILE A 628 -9.51 14.03 19.42
C ILE A 628 -8.31 13.09 19.54
N TRP A 629 -7.81 12.86 20.75
CA TRP A 629 -6.71 11.92 21.03
C TRP A 629 -7.02 10.51 20.53
N LYS A 630 -8.24 10.01 20.73
CA LYS A 630 -8.64 8.69 20.24
C LYS A 630 -8.62 8.62 18.71
N VAL A 631 -9.17 9.62 18.03
CA VAL A 631 -9.16 9.70 16.56
C VAL A 631 -7.73 9.83 16.04
N PHE A 632 -6.91 10.67 16.68
CA PHE A 632 -5.49 10.81 16.38
C PHE A 632 -4.75 9.47 16.46
N CYS A 633 -4.99 8.65 17.49
CA CYS A 633 -4.43 7.30 17.57
C CYS A 633 -4.93 6.38 16.44
N GLU A 634 -6.23 6.38 16.15
CA GLU A 634 -6.81 5.59 15.04
C GLU A 634 -6.20 6.01 13.68
N LEU A 635 -5.97 7.31 13.45
CA LEU A 635 -5.33 7.85 12.24
C LEU A 635 -3.83 7.53 12.13
N GLN A 636 -3.11 7.57 13.25
CA GLN A 636 -1.69 7.21 13.31
C GLN A 636 -1.48 5.71 13.06
N GLU A 637 -2.36 4.84 13.57
CA GLU A 637 -2.33 3.40 13.28
C GLU A 637 -2.67 3.09 11.81
N GLU A 638 -3.52 3.90 11.17
CA GLU A 638 -3.82 3.82 9.73
C GLU A 638 -2.73 4.44 8.84
N GLY A 639 -1.76 5.17 9.41
CA GLY A 639 -0.64 5.79 8.68
C GLY A 639 -0.97 7.11 7.98
N CYS A 640 -2.05 7.80 8.37
CA CYS A 640 -2.44 9.08 7.78
C CYS A 640 -1.40 10.18 8.05
N GLN A 641 -1.03 10.94 7.02
CA GLN A 641 -0.10 12.08 7.12
C GLN A 641 -0.71 13.22 7.96
N LEU A 642 0.15 13.94 8.67
CA LEU A 642 -0.21 15.10 9.50
C LEU A 642 -0.04 16.39 8.69
N PRO A 643 -0.68 17.50 9.08
CA PRO A 643 -1.57 17.68 10.24
C PRO A 643 -2.99 17.09 10.06
N TYR A 644 -3.72 16.95 11.17
CA TYR A 644 -5.15 16.60 11.16
C TYR A 644 -6.02 17.78 11.61
N PHE A 645 -7.18 18.00 10.97
CA PHE A 645 -8.09 19.12 11.28
C PHE A 645 -9.42 18.66 11.89
N PHE A 646 -9.81 19.24 13.02
CA PHE A 646 -11.05 18.91 13.71
C PHE A 646 -11.98 20.12 13.80
N ALA A 647 -13.26 19.92 13.50
CA ALA A 647 -14.32 20.89 13.70
C ALA A 647 -15.13 20.54 14.96
N ASP A 648 -15.14 21.45 15.92
CA ASP A 648 -15.93 21.36 17.16
C ASP A 648 -17.10 22.35 17.13
N GLN A 649 -17.80 22.52 18.27
CA GLN A 649 -18.91 23.48 18.35
C GLN A 649 -18.47 24.95 18.17
N GLN A 650 -17.20 25.24 18.50
CA GLN A 650 -16.62 26.58 18.44
C GLN A 650 -16.24 26.96 17.00
N SER A 651 -15.88 25.98 16.15
CA SER A 651 -15.65 26.16 14.71
C SER A 651 -16.82 26.81 13.97
N ALA A 652 -18.05 26.56 14.41
CA ALA A 652 -19.26 27.18 13.85
C ALA A 652 -19.53 28.61 14.35
N ILE A 653 -18.65 29.17 15.19
CA ILE A 653 -18.77 30.51 15.78
C ILE A 653 -17.64 31.41 15.28
N ASP A 654 -16.41 30.90 15.26
CA ASP A 654 -15.21 31.67 14.90
C ASP A 654 -14.61 31.28 13.54
N ARG A 655 -15.22 30.32 12.84
CA ARG A 655 -14.75 29.82 11.53
C ARG A 655 -13.33 29.25 11.56
N THR A 656 -12.88 28.78 12.72
CA THR A 656 -11.58 28.11 12.88
C THR A 656 -11.71 26.59 12.87
N VAL A 657 -10.64 25.90 12.49
CA VAL A 657 -10.48 24.45 12.72
C VAL A 657 -9.36 24.20 13.72
N VAL A 658 -9.46 23.12 14.49
CA VAL A 658 -8.41 22.67 15.41
C VAL A 658 -7.39 21.85 14.62
N ILE A 659 -6.19 22.39 14.41
CA ILE A 659 -5.06 21.68 13.82
C ILE A 659 -4.34 20.86 14.89
N VAL A 660 -3.92 19.63 14.55
CA VAL A 660 -3.32 18.67 15.50
C VAL A 660 -2.08 18.00 14.90
N ASP A 661 -1.02 17.90 15.71
CA ASP A 661 0.28 17.30 15.43
C ASP A 661 0.79 16.44 16.62
N LYS A 662 1.90 15.69 16.45
CA LYS A 662 2.56 14.87 17.48
C LYS A 662 3.28 15.74 18.52
N ASP A 663 3.04 15.47 19.80
CA ASP A 663 3.99 15.86 20.86
C ASP A 663 5.03 14.73 21.00
N LEU A 664 6.22 14.94 20.44
CA LEU A 664 7.32 13.97 20.45
C LEU A 664 8.32 14.24 21.58
N ILE A 665 8.89 13.18 22.14
CA ILE A 665 9.97 13.27 23.14
C ILE A 665 11.26 13.72 22.46
N SER A 666 11.62 14.99 22.64
CA SER A 666 12.77 15.62 21.97
C SER A 666 14.14 15.26 22.57
N TRP A 667 14.22 14.76 23.81
CA TRP A 667 15.49 14.61 24.54
C TRP A 667 15.99 13.17 24.66
N LYS A 668 17.27 12.96 24.30
CA LYS A 668 17.95 11.63 24.31
C LYS A 668 17.94 10.92 25.68
N TYR A 669 18.00 11.67 26.79
CA TYR A 669 18.07 11.10 28.13
C TYR A 669 16.71 10.65 28.70
N GLU A 670 15.62 11.33 28.34
CA GLU A 670 14.27 10.89 28.74
C GLU A 670 13.79 9.71 27.91
N LYS A 671 14.17 9.67 26.62
CA LYS A 671 13.82 8.61 25.68
C LYS A 671 14.09 7.20 26.20
N ALA A 672 15.23 6.97 26.87
CA ALA A 672 15.55 5.65 27.41
C ALA A 672 14.55 5.18 28.48
N LYS A 673 14.23 6.04 29.46
CA LYS A 673 13.26 5.72 30.51
C LYS A 673 11.84 5.65 29.98
N ILE A 674 11.43 6.60 29.14
CA ILE A 674 10.06 6.63 28.65
C ILE A 674 9.81 5.44 27.71
N CYS A 675 10.72 5.09 26.81
CA CYS A 675 10.60 3.88 25.98
C CYS A 675 10.53 2.58 26.78
N GLU A 676 11.10 2.52 28.00
CA GLU A 676 10.93 1.38 28.91
C GLU A 676 9.46 1.28 29.37
N PHE A 677 8.87 2.40 29.83
CA PHE A 677 7.47 2.47 30.27
C PHE A 677 6.43 2.44 29.13
N THR A 678 6.75 2.94 27.93
CA THR A 678 5.84 2.98 26.75
C THR A 678 6.04 1.81 25.79
N SER A 679 6.97 0.89 26.10
CA SER A 679 7.26 -0.31 25.29
C SER A 679 6.03 -1.16 24.94
N SER A 680 5.00 -1.14 25.81
CA SER A 680 3.73 -1.87 25.64
C SER A 680 2.61 -1.06 24.98
N VAL A 681 2.85 0.19 24.53
CA VAL A 681 1.78 1.11 24.12
C VAL A 681 2.15 1.99 22.92
N GLY A 682 1.56 1.72 21.75
CA GLY A 682 1.56 2.61 20.56
C GLY A 682 2.95 3.05 20.08
N ASP A 683 3.06 4.26 19.51
CA ASP A 683 4.35 4.90 19.24
C ASP A 683 5.02 5.24 20.59
N PRO A 684 6.22 4.71 20.89
CA PRO A 684 6.90 4.94 22.15
C PRO A 684 7.49 6.36 22.28
N ASN A 685 7.63 7.10 21.17
CA ASN A 685 8.14 8.47 21.14
C ASN A 685 7.03 9.51 21.38
N LEU A 686 5.76 9.10 21.34
CA LEU A 686 4.59 9.96 21.42
C LEU A 686 4.20 10.25 22.87
N LYS A 687 4.43 11.48 23.30
CA LYS A 687 4.11 12.04 24.64
C LYS A 687 2.66 12.53 24.74
N GLY A 688 2.06 12.91 23.62
CA GLY A 688 0.71 13.46 23.54
C GLY A 688 0.43 13.99 22.14
N LEU A 689 -0.52 14.93 22.05
CA LEU A 689 -0.73 15.73 20.84
C LEU A 689 -0.48 17.21 21.12
N ARG A 690 0.00 17.91 20.09
CA ARG A 690 0.08 19.38 20.03
C ARG A 690 -1.12 19.86 19.22
N TYR A 691 -1.76 20.94 19.64
CA TYR A 691 -2.92 21.47 18.94
C TYR A 691 -3.08 22.97 19.11
N SER A 692 -3.66 23.62 18.11
CA SER A 692 -4.01 25.03 18.10
C SER A 692 -5.26 25.26 17.24
N ARG A 693 -5.66 26.50 17.00
CA ARG A 693 -6.76 26.86 16.08
C ARG A 693 -6.24 27.79 14.98
N ILE A 694 -6.63 27.51 13.74
CA ILE A 694 -6.29 28.29 12.53
C ILE A 694 -7.58 28.68 11.80
N LYS A 695 -7.59 29.67 10.90
CA LYS A 695 -8.80 29.94 10.09
C LYS A 695 -9.09 28.74 9.19
N GLY A 696 -10.36 28.42 8.94
CA GLY A 696 -10.73 27.30 8.08
C GLY A 696 -10.09 27.39 6.69
N ARG A 697 -10.05 28.58 6.10
CA ARG A 697 -9.43 28.85 4.79
C ARG A 697 -7.93 28.56 4.72
N GLU A 698 -7.20 28.64 5.83
CA GLU A 698 -5.74 28.43 5.89
C GLU A 698 -5.37 26.95 6.03
N ALA A 699 -6.35 26.07 6.25
CA ALA A 699 -6.09 24.66 6.55
C ALA A 699 -5.46 23.88 5.40
N PHE A 700 -5.66 24.30 4.14
CA PHE A 700 -5.03 23.63 3.01
C PHE A 700 -3.57 24.04 2.83
N SER A 701 -3.26 25.34 2.69
CA SER A 701 -1.88 25.81 2.54
C SER A 701 -0.98 25.32 3.67
N ILE A 702 -1.43 25.44 4.94
CA ILE A 702 -0.68 24.92 6.10
C ILE A 702 -0.45 23.41 6.02
N TRP A 703 -1.38 22.63 5.44
CA TRP A 703 -1.19 21.20 5.24
C TRP A 703 -0.19 20.89 4.12
N GLU A 704 -0.19 21.68 3.04
CA GLU A 704 0.75 21.57 1.93
C GLU A 704 2.18 21.93 2.37
N ASP A 705 2.35 23.12 2.96
CA ASP A 705 3.63 23.64 3.48
C ASP A 705 4.26 22.65 4.50
N MET A 706 3.46 22.09 5.41
CA MET A 706 3.94 21.09 6.38
C MET A 706 4.36 19.76 5.73
N ASN A 707 3.70 19.32 4.66
CA ASN A 707 4.06 18.08 3.96
C ASN A 707 5.29 18.24 3.07
N ASN A 708 5.42 19.39 2.42
CA ASN A 708 6.62 19.79 1.69
C ASN A 708 7.82 20.05 2.62
N ARG A 709 7.54 20.22 3.94
CA ARG A 709 8.50 20.55 5.01
C ARG A 709 9.07 21.97 4.89
N GLU A 710 8.27 22.87 4.34
CA GLU A 710 8.56 24.29 4.21
C GLU A 710 8.36 25.00 5.56
N ILE A 711 7.38 24.54 6.37
CA ILE A 711 7.13 25.02 7.73
C ILE A 711 7.06 23.87 8.75
N ALA A 712 7.54 24.10 9.98
CA ALA A 712 7.21 23.27 11.13
C ALA A 712 5.85 23.66 11.74
N PHE A 713 5.31 22.81 12.60
CA PHE A 713 4.05 23.11 13.30
C PHE A 713 4.15 24.34 14.20
N GLU A 714 5.36 24.61 14.71
CA GLU A 714 5.70 25.78 15.51
C GLU A 714 5.65 27.08 14.70
N ASP A 715 6.10 27.05 13.44
CA ASP A 715 6.25 28.24 12.59
C ASP A 715 4.89 28.81 12.12
N ILE A 716 3.81 28.04 12.28
CA ILE A 716 2.43 28.47 12.00
C ILE A 716 1.97 29.58 12.96
N PHE A 717 2.59 29.71 14.14
CA PHE A 717 2.11 30.58 15.22
C PHE A 717 3.15 31.61 15.65
N GLU A 718 2.79 32.90 15.61
CA GLU A 718 3.63 34.02 16.10
C GLU A 718 4.02 33.91 17.59
N ASP A 719 3.25 33.14 18.37
CA ASP A 719 3.46 32.93 19.81
C ASP A 719 3.29 31.45 20.15
N GLU A 720 4.34 30.81 20.68
CA GLU A 720 4.30 29.44 21.19
C GLU A 720 3.19 29.22 22.23
N GLY A 721 2.76 30.28 22.94
CA GLY A 721 1.63 30.26 23.87
C GLY A 721 0.27 29.90 23.23
N GLN A 722 0.15 29.99 21.90
CA GLN A 722 -1.00 29.51 21.15
C GLN A 722 -1.03 27.97 21.06
N ILE A 723 0.15 27.33 21.05
CA ILE A 723 0.32 25.88 20.96
C ILE A 723 -0.03 25.23 22.31
N ARG A 724 -1.00 24.33 22.29
CA ARG A 724 -1.45 23.61 23.48
C ARG A 724 -1.04 22.14 23.40
N ASN A 725 -0.64 21.60 24.54
CA ASN A 725 -0.24 20.20 24.67
C ASN A 725 -1.32 19.41 25.40
N TYR A 726 -1.78 18.30 24.81
CA TYR A 726 -2.65 17.33 25.48
C TYR A 726 -1.88 16.03 25.73
N PRO A 727 -1.52 15.74 27.00
CA PRO A 727 -0.69 14.58 27.32
C PRO A 727 -1.47 13.27 27.17
N ARG A 728 -0.74 12.22 26.81
CA ARG A 728 -1.22 10.84 26.71
C ARG A 728 -2.14 10.45 27.88
N THR A 729 -3.34 9.96 27.56
CA THR A 729 -4.38 9.67 28.56
C THR A 729 -4.17 8.33 29.27
N ASP A 730 -3.59 7.36 28.58
CA ASP A 730 -3.15 6.05 29.06
C ASP A 730 -2.04 6.15 30.13
N LEU A 731 -1.14 7.13 30.03
CA LEU A 731 -0.04 7.34 30.98
C LEU A 731 -0.43 8.03 32.30
N ARG A 732 -1.66 8.55 32.44
CA ARG A 732 -2.09 9.28 33.65
C ARG A 732 -2.10 8.47 34.95
N GLY A 733 -1.97 7.14 34.86
CA GLY A 733 -1.79 6.26 36.02
C GLY A 733 -0.32 6.02 36.43
N ALA A 734 0.63 6.21 35.52
CA ALA A 734 2.05 5.84 35.72
C ALA A 734 2.90 6.93 36.38
N SER A 735 2.48 8.20 36.32
CA SER A 735 3.23 9.36 36.82
C SER A 735 3.00 9.72 38.30
N ARG A 736 2.50 8.78 39.11
CA ARG A 736 2.17 8.99 40.54
C ARG A 736 3.02 8.18 41.53
N THR A 737 4.12 7.63 41.06
CA THR A 737 5.16 6.92 41.83
C THR A 737 6.53 7.43 41.45
#